data_AF-A0A7G1NXT2-F1
#
_entry.id   AF-A0A7G1NXT2-F1
#
_cell.length_a   1.000
_cell.length_b   1.000
_cell.length_c   1.000
_cell.angle_alpha   90.00
_cell.angle_beta   90.00
_cell.angle_gamma   90.00
#
_symmetry.space_group_name_H-M   'P 1'
#
loop_
_entity.id
_entity.type
_entity.pdbx_description
1 polymer ?
#
loop_
_entity_poly.entity_id
_entity_poly.type
_entity_poly.pdbx_seq_one_letter_code
_entity_poly.pdbx_strand_id
1 'polypeptide(L)'
;MHSNNDGSDFATSGKTQLSSGSSPRYAQLATFMRLQHDPSPVGHDVVVIGAPYDGGTSYRPGARFAPRAIRHESCLIHGTGIDRGPNVFDLIDVVDGGDIDLSPFSQDIAMETATEALTGLLSDNDAFLMLGGDHSLSLAAMRAVHGRHGRLAVLHLDAHSDTNPPVYGGTYHHGTPFRWAIEEGLAAPDHVVQLGIRGHNPRPDSLDYARGHGVRVITAQEFFTRSLDDVVREIRSVVGDLPLYVSVDIDVADPAYAPGTGTPAPGGLSSREVLALLSVVGDLKPVGFDIVEVLPTHDPAGITALLAAEVGAELLYQYARGTGRARATAPAPARPRITRRATSEGTDMITTRPEIVHCEDDSARLLELRERLPQTPRLDMSDFFATAGALSQELPEHLRAALRDFRATGNEAGYLMLTGLPVSDEELPETPTSTPAPVERPLLSMEAWLTLIGMELGLPTGYRELRAGTILQDVYPSPNAHYLSSETSETLLEFHTEMAYHKHQPHYVMLACSRADHEGTAATLVGSIRKALPRLDRATRAELYRKPMRCHVDMAFRPGKDTDPLYQISVLDGHREDPLLAYDRELLDPVDLPAKRALAELSDALDAVTEPVHLKPGSLFIVDNYRTTHARTPFTPRWDGKDRWLHRMYVRVPERMTDSTAQMGDVVDFVGR
;
A
#
# COMPACT_ATOMS: atom_id res chain seq x y z
N MET A 1 54.68 35.80 -4.19
CA MET A 1 53.34 35.62 -4.80
C MET A 1 52.52 34.85 -3.80
N HIS A 2 51.46 35.46 -3.27
CA HIS A 2 50.62 34.87 -2.23
C HIS A 2 49.82 33.68 -2.78
N SER A 3 49.92 32.54 -2.11
CA SER A 3 48.85 31.55 -2.05
C SER A 3 48.76 31.09 -0.60
N ASN A 4 47.86 31.72 0.14
CA ASN A 4 47.46 31.30 1.47
C ASN A 4 46.72 29.96 1.38
N ASN A 5 47.00 29.14 2.39
CA ASN A 5 46.16 28.10 2.98
C ASN A 5 44.64 28.36 2.83
N ASP A 6 43.88 27.32 2.55
CA ASP A 6 43.02 26.71 3.57
C ASP A 6 42.48 25.37 3.07
N GLY A 7 42.68 24.33 3.89
CA GLY A 7 42.01 23.05 3.73
C GLY A 7 40.51 23.24 3.93
N SER A 8 39.71 22.78 2.98
CA SER A 8 38.31 22.51 3.24
C SER A 8 38.22 21.07 3.74
N ASP A 9 38.18 20.93 5.06
CA ASP A 9 37.65 19.77 5.74
C ASP A 9 36.38 19.28 5.02
N PHE A 10 36.36 18.01 4.61
CA PHE A 10 35.11 17.26 4.40
C PHE A 10 34.50 16.87 5.76
N ALA A 11 34.57 17.76 6.76
CA ALA A 11 33.71 17.71 7.92
C ALA A 11 32.35 18.26 7.50
N THR A 12 31.57 17.44 6.78
CA THR A 12 30.17 17.75 6.55
C THR A 12 29.44 17.70 7.88
N SER A 13 29.09 18.88 8.36
CA SER A 13 28.22 19.15 9.50
C SER A 13 27.13 18.09 9.74
N GLY A 14 27.27 17.33 10.84
CA GLY A 14 26.20 16.88 11.73
C GLY A 14 24.94 16.22 11.15
N LYS A 15 25.01 15.52 10.02
CA LYS A 15 23.86 14.76 9.48
C LYS A 15 24.22 13.29 9.31
N THR A 16 23.56 12.45 10.11
CA THR A 16 23.68 10.99 10.17
C THR A 16 23.40 10.30 8.82
N GLN A 17 22.57 10.90 7.95
CA GLN A 17 22.23 10.39 6.62
C GLN A 17 22.57 11.41 5.50
N LEU A 18 23.16 10.95 4.39
CA LEU A 18 23.48 11.79 3.23
C LEU A 18 22.20 12.34 2.58
N SER A 19 22.12 13.67 2.45
CA SER A 19 20.94 14.36 1.91
C SER A 19 20.60 13.93 0.47
N SER A 20 19.31 13.79 0.18
CA SER A 20 18.80 13.52 -1.17
C SER A 20 19.09 14.67 -2.15
N GLY A 21 19.24 15.89 -1.65
CA GLY A 21 19.56 17.08 -2.45
C GLY A 21 21.05 17.29 -2.70
N SER A 22 21.95 16.60 -1.98
CA SER A 22 23.41 16.80 -2.11
C SER A 22 24.08 15.87 -3.11
N SER A 23 23.51 14.69 -3.36
CA SER A 23 24.00 13.76 -4.41
C SER A 23 22.88 12.84 -4.89
N PRO A 24 22.80 12.53 -6.20
CA PRO A 24 21.83 11.56 -6.72
C PRO A 24 21.93 10.22 -5.97
N ARG A 25 20.79 9.57 -5.75
CA ARG A 25 20.72 8.34 -4.91
C ARG A 25 21.46 7.14 -5.48
N TYR A 26 21.69 7.11 -6.79
CA TYR A 26 22.46 6.08 -7.49
C TYR A 26 23.99 6.30 -7.44
N ALA A 27 24.48 7.32 -6.73
CA ALA A 27 25.88 7.70 -6.67
C ALA A 27 26.42 7.72 -5.22
N GLN A 28 27.74 7.83 -5.09
CA GLN A 28 28.54 7.75 -3.85
C GLN A 28 28.69 6.33 -3.30
N LEU A 29 29.36 6.22 -2.15
CA LEU A 29 29.48 4.97 -1.42
C LEU A 29 28.09 4.48 -1.00
N ALA A 30 27.78 3.22 -1.32
CA ALA A 30 26.52 2.59 -0.95
C ALA A 30 26.61 2.01 0.48
N THR A 31 26.51 2.87 1.48
CA THR A 31 26.23 2.49 2.88
C THR A 31 24.74 2.25 3.08
N PHE A 32 24.38 1.54 4.15
CA PHE A 32 22.98 1.28 4.51
C PHE A 32 22.24 2.61 4.68
N MET A 33 21.13 2.77 3.97
CA MET A 33 20.33 4.00 3.90
C MET A 33 21.16 5.26 3.58
N ARG A 34 22.35 5.13 2.99
CA ARG A 34 23.31 6.25 2.79
C ARG A 34 23.72 6.93 4.09
N LEU A 35 23.85 6.16 5.17
CA LEU A 35 24.38 6.60 6.46
C LEU A 35 25.86 6.99 6.36
N GLN A 36 26.32 7.79 7.33
CA GLN A 36 27.75 8.04 7.48
C GLN A 36 28.49 6.71 7.72
N HIS A 37 29.57 6.51 6.95
CA HIS A 37 30.48 5.39 7.15
C HIS A 37 31.46 5.72 8.28
N ASP A 38 31.50 4.90 9.33
CA ASP A 38 32.47 4.99 10.42
C ASP A 38 33.11 3.62 10.68
N PRO A 39 34.37 3.37 10.29
CA PRO A 39 35.03 2.07 10.49
C PRO A 39 35.44 1.80 11.94
N SER A 40 35.29 2.75 12.86
CA SER A 40 35.65 2.59 14.28
C SER A 40 34.64 3.31 15.18
N PRO A 41 33.37 2.89 15.14
CA PRO A 41 32.25 3.60 15.75
C PRO A 41 32.33 3.54 17.28
N VAL A 42 32.14 4.68 17.94
CA VAL A 42 32.15 4.81 19.41
C VAL A 42 31.04 5.76 19.86
N GLY A 43 30.20 5.31 20.79
CA GLY A 43 29.16 6.12 21.41
C GLY A 43 27.89 6.27 20.57
N HIS A 44 27.65 5.38 19.60
CA HIS A 44 26.43 5.38 18.80
C HIS A 44 25.34 4.49 19.40
N ASP A 45 24.08 4.81 19.07
CA ASP A 45 22.94 4.06 19.57
C ASP A 45 22.76 2.73 18.84
N VAL A 46 22.99 2.72 17.53
CA VAL A 46 22.98 1.52 16.71
C VAL A 46 24.09 1.60 15.67
N VAL A 47 24.86 0.52 15.52
CA VAL A 47 25.78 0.38 14.39
C VAL A 47 25.24 -0.65 13.40
N VAL A 48 25.12 -0.27 12.13
CA VAL A 48 24.85 -1.23 11.05
C VAL A 48 26.16 -1.89 10.65
N ILE A 49 26.23 -3.21 10.72
CA ILE A 49 27.46 -3.98 10.45
C ILE A 49 27.16 -5.15 9.51
N GLY A 50 27.97 -5.35 8.48
CA GLY A 50 27.84 -6.49 7.58
C GLY A 50 28.64 -7.70 8.05
N ALA A 51 28.09 -8.89 7.88
CA ALA A 51 28.75 -10.15 8.22
C ALA A 51 28.69 -11.12 7.02
N PRO A 52 29.54 -10.92 5.99
CA PRO A 52 29.48 -11.65 4.73
C PRO A 52 29.99 -13.10 4.86
N TYR A 53 29.10 -14.04 5.20
CA TYR A 53 29.41 -15.46 5.38
C TYR A 53 28.31 -16.37 4.81
N ASP A 54 28.66 -17.56 4.33
CA ASP A 54 27.68 -18.60 3.92
C ASP A 54 28.24 -20.04 4.11
N GLY A 55 29.27 -20.19 4.94
CA GLY A 55 29.97 -21.47 5.15
C GLY A 55 29.19 -22.48 6.00
N GLY A 56 28.10 -22.06 6.64
CA GLY A 56 27.19 -22.89 7.43
C GLY A 56 25.96 -23.37 6.66
N THR A 57 25.83 -23.07 5.36
CA THR A 57 24.65 -23.40 4.55
C THR A 57 24.59 -24.89 4.16
N SER A 58 23.37 -25.43 4.08
CA SER A 58 23.13 -26.84 3.69
C SER A 58 22.67 -27.04 2.24
N TYR A 59 22.04 -26.04 1.62
CA TYR A 59 21.45 -26.18 0.27
C TYR A 59 22.06 -25.20 -0.75
N ARG A 60 21.62 -23.94 -0.81
CA ARG A 60 22.15 -22.95 -1.76
C ARG A 60 23.11 -21.99 -1.05
N PRO A 61 24.38 -21.86 -1.49
CA PRO A 61 25.26 -20.80 -1.02
C PRO A 61 24.96 -19.48 -1.73
N GLY A 62 25.45 -18.36 -1.18
CA GLY A 62 25.30 -17.03 -1.77
C GLY A 62 25.07 -15.90 -0.76
N ALA A 63 24.71 -16.22 0.48
CA ALA A 63 24.40 -15.22 1.51
C ALA A 63 25.58 -14.31 1.88
N ARG A 64 26.82 -14.71 1.55
CA ARG A 64 28.02 -13.85 1.71
C ARG A 64 27.95 -12.53 0.93
N PHE A 65 27.09 -12.42 -0.09
CA PHE A 65 26.91 -11.19 -0.88
C PHE A 65 25.76 -10.31 -0.40
N ALA A 66 24.97 -10.77 0.59
CA ALA A 66 23.84 -10.04 1.13
C ALA A 66 24.16 -8.64 1.65
N PRO A 67 25.24 -8.40 2.45
CA PRO A 67 25.45 -7.08 3.04
C PRO A 67 25.58 -5.98 1.98
N ARG A 68 26.21 -6.29 0.84
CA ARG A 68 26.35 -5.36 -0.28
C ARG A 68 25.03 -5.09 -0.99
N ALA A 69 24.24 -6.13 -1.24
CA ALA A 69 22.97 -6.01 -1.93
C ALA A 69 21.94 -5.25 -1.09
N ILE A 70 21.84 -5.54 0.21
CA ILE A 70 20.94 -4.85 1.13
C ILE A 70 21.29 -3.36 1.21
N ARG A 71 22.58 -3.01 1.33
CA ARG A 71 23.02 -1.61 1.28
C ARG A 71 22.66 -0.95 -0.04
N HIS A 72 22.87 -1.64 -1.17
CA HIS A 72 22.52 -1.11 -2.48
C HIS A 72 21.03 -0.78 -2.60
N GLU A 73 20.14 -1.71 -2.25
CA GLU A 73 18.69 -1.51 -2.33
C GLU A 73 18.15 -0.50 -1.30
N SER A 74 18.86 -0.30 -0.19
CA SER A 74 18.47 0.68 0.83
C SER A 74 18.60 2.15 0.40
N CYS A 75 19.22 2.45 -0.75
CA CYS A 75 19.57 3.82 -1.16
C CYS A 75 18.36 4.74 -1.41
N LEU A 76 17.15 4.17 -1.60
CA LEU A 76 15.91 4.93 -1.74
C LEU A 76 15.24 5.24 -0.39
N ILE A 77 15.54 4.47 0.65
CA ILE A 77 14.83 4.55 1.94
C ILE A 77 15.22 5.87 2.65
N HIS A 78 14.21 6.52 3.22
CA HIS A 78 14.35 7.71 4.04
C HIS A 78 14.17 7.37 5.51
N GLY A 79 14.82 8.12 6.40
CA GLY A 79 14.57 7.97 7.84
C GLY A 79 13.19 8.45 8.30
N THR A 80 12.52 9.33 7.54
CA THR A 80 11.12 9.72 7.77
C THR A 80 10.18 8.74 7.08
N GLY A 81 9.30 8.07 7.83
CA GLY A 81 8.26 7.22 7.25
C GLY A 81 6.90 7.91 7.21
N ILE A 82 6.17 7.72 6.12
CA ILE A 82 4.85 8.33 5.84
C ILE A 82 3.87 8.09 7.01
N ASP A 83 3.84 6.86 7.53
CA ASP A 83 2.98 6.47 8.67
C ASP A 83 3.79 6.21 9.97
N ARG A 84 5.12 6.47 9.94
CA ARG A 84 6.06 6.17 11.03
C ARG A 84 6.45 7.41 11.85
N GLY A 85 6.04 8.62 11.46
CA GLY A 85 6.33 9.83 12.23
C GLY A 85 7.71 10.44 11.92
N PRO A 86 8.41 11.05 12.90
CA PRO A 86 9.61 11.83 12.62
C PRO A 86 10.75 10.99 12.04
N ASN A 87 11.74 11.67 11.46
CA ASN A 87 12.94 11.02 10.93
C ASN A 87 13.63 10.22 12.04
N VAL A 88 13.83 8.91 11.84
CA VAL A 88 14.47 8.02 12.83
C VAL A 88 15.86 8.52 13.23
N PHE A 89 16.60 9.13 12.30
CA PHE A 89 17.93 9.67 12.55
C PHE A 89 17.95 10.99 13.33
N ASP A 90 16.76 11.57 13.59
CA ASP A 90 16.61 12.67 14.55
C ASP A 90 16.39 12.13 15.99
N LEU A 91 16.10 10.82 16.13
CA LEU A 91 15.77 10.16 17.39
C LEU A 91 16.92 9.31 17.95
N ILE A 92 17.70 8.69 17.05
CA ILE A 92 18.83 7.83 17.38
C ILE A 92 20.01 8.13 16.46
N ASP A 93 21.22 7.98 17.01
CA ASP A 93 22.46 8.09 16.26
C ASP A 93 22.88 6.73 15.68
N VAL A 94 23.01 6.68 14.36
CA VAL A 94 23.22 5.44 13.61
C VAL A 94 24.31 5.64 12.56
N VAL A 95 25.28 4.74 12.54
CA VAL A 95 26.36 4.74 11.53
C VAL A 95 26.47 3.38 10.84
N ASP A 96 27.05 3.37 9.64
CA ASP A 96 27.44 2.14 8.96
C ASP A 96 28.90 1.81 9.28
N GLY A 97 29.11 0.70 9.98
CA GLY A 97 30.41 0.22 10.45
C GLY A 97 31.24 -0.52 9.41
N GLY A 98 30.72 -0.75 8.20
CA GLY A 98 31.36 -1.60 7.20
C GLY A 98 31.10 -3.10 7.44
N ASP A 99 32.09 -3.95 7.17
CA ASP A 99 31.94 -5.40 7.22
C ASP A 99 32.93 -6.04 8.23
N ILE A 100 32.55 -7.18 8.81
CA ILE A 100 33.43 -8.04 9.60
C ILE A 100 34.24 -8.94 8.66
N ASP A 101 35.56 -8.99 8.85
CA ASP A 101 36.47 -9.85 8.09
C ASP A 101 36.40 -11.31 8.55
N LEU A 102 35.40 -12.05 8.07
CA LEU A 102 35.17 -13.45 8.43
C LEU A 102 36.00 -14.42 7.58
N SER A 103 36.52 -15.48 8.22
CA SER A 103 37.27 -16.53 7.53
C SER A 103 36.35 -17.34 6.61
N PRO A 104 36.60 -17.40 5.30
CA PRO A 104 35.81 -18.23 4.39
C PRO A 104 36.22 -19.71 4.42
N PHE A 105 37.27 -20.06 5.17
CA PHE A 105 37.89 -21.39 5.14
C PHE A 105 37.64 -22.22 6.40
N SER A 106 37.25 -21.58 7.49
CA SER A 106 36.99 -22.25 8.77
C SER A 106 35.82 -21.60 9.47
N GLN A 107 34.81 -22.42 9.73
CA GLN A 107 33.60 -22.03 10.44
C GLN A 107 33.86 -21.66 11.89
N ASP A 108 34.73 -22.40 12.58
CA ASP A 108 35.09 -22.11 13.97
C ASP A 108 35.79 -20.74 14.07
N ILE A 109 36.77 -20.47 13.20
CA ILE A 109 37.46 -19.17 13.15
C ILE A 109 36.46 -18.05 12.82
N ALA A 110 35.56 -18.26 11.85
CA ALA A 110 34.55 -17.26 11.51
C ALA A 110 33.62 -16.95 12.69
N MET A 111 33.17 -17.97 13.42
CA MET A 111 32.31 -17.84 14.60
C MET A 111 33.00 -17.10 15.75
N GLU A 112 34.27 -17.42 16.02
CA GLU A 112 35.10 -16.74 17.01
C GLU A 112 35.30 -15.26 16.64
N THR A 113 35.72 -14.99 15.41
CA THR A 113 35.93 -13.62 14.91
C THR A 113 34.64 -12.79 14.93
N ALA A 114 33.51 -13.36 14.53
CA ALA A 114 32.21 -12.68 14.60
C ALA A 114 31.84 -12.34 16.06
N THR A 115 32.03 -13.29 16.99
CA THR A 115 31.73 -13.08 18.41
C THR A 115 32.60 -11.97 19.01
N GLU A 116 33.91 -12.00 18.73
CA GLU A 116 34.86 -10.98 19.20
C GLU A 116 34.54 -9.60 18.64
N ALA A 117 34.30 -9.50 17.33
CA ALA A 117 33.99 -8.23 16.66
C ALA A 117 32.70 -7.60 17.20
N LEU A 118 31.62 -8.39 17.33
CA LEU A 118 30.34 -7.90 17.86
C LEU A 118 30.41 -7.57 19.35
N THR A 119 31.21 -8.30 20.13
CA THR A 119 31.45 -7.99 21.55
C THR A 119 32.22 -6.67 21.70
N GLY A 120 33.25 -6.46 20.87
CA GLY A 120 33.97 -5.19 20.82
C GLY A 120 33.05 -4.03 20.44
N LEU A 121 32.22 -4.22 19.42
CA LEU A 121 31.25 -3.21 18.97
C LEU A 121 30.27 -2.81 20.07
N LEU A 122 29.73 -3.78 20.80
CA LEU A 122 28.85 -3.56 21.96
C LEU A 122 29.58 -3.06 23.21
N SER A 123 30.91 -3.02 23.24
CA SER A 123 31.62 -2.41 24.37
C SER A 123 31.53 -0.88 24.31
N ASP A 124 31.46 -0.33 23.10
CA ASP A 124 31.50 1.13 22.85
C ASP A 124 30.18 1.70 22.32
N ASN A 125 29.20 0.87 21.95
CA ASN A 125 27.93 1.28 21.36
C ASN A 125 26.74 0.56 22.03
N ASP A 126 25.51 1.05 21.84
CA ASP A 126 24.35 0.50 22.56
C ASP A 126 23.76 -0.78 21.95
N ALA A 127 23.68 -0.86 20.62
CA ALA A 127 23.16 -2.00 19.88
C ALA A 127 23.79 -2.11 18.48
N PHE A 128 23.50 -3.21 17.77
CA PHE A 128 23.83 -3.35 16.35
C PHE A 128 22.65 -3.89 15.53
N LEU A 129 22.66 -3.56 14.24
CA LEU A 129 21.91 -4.24 13.19
C LEU A 129 22.90 -4.98 12.30
N MET A 130 22.95 -6.31 12.43
CA MET A 130 23.80 -7.15 11.62
C MET A 130 23.10 -7.50 10.29
N LEU A 131 23.70 -7.08 9.18
CA LEU A 131 23.32 -7.56 7.85
C LEU A 131 24.12 -8.85 7.60
N GLY A 132 23.45 -10.01 7.69
CA GLY A 132 24.06 -11.32 7.48
C GLY A 132 24.47 -11.56 6.01
N GLY A 133 24.98 -12.72 5.60
CA GLY A 133 25.32 -13.90 6.39
C GLY A 133 24.29 -15.02 6.32
N ASP A 134 24.73 -16.28 6.30
CA ASP A 134 23.85 -17.41 6.66
C ASP A 134 23.46 -17.35 8.15
N HIS A 135 22.42 -18.09 8.53
CA HIS A 135 21.82 -18.01 9.88
C HIS A 135 22.75 -18.49 11.01
N SER A 136 23.90 -19.11 10.72
CA SER A 136 24.82 -19.55 11.78
C SER A 136 25.33 -18.39 12.64
N LEU A 137 25.52 -17.21 12.03
CA LEU A 137 26.10 -16.03 12.69
C LEU A 137 25.24 -15.44 13.79
N SER A 138 23.94 -15.74 13.83
CA SER A 138 23.04 -15.32 14.91
C SER A 138 23.47 -15.88 16.26
N LEU A 139 24.17 -17.03 16.30
CA LEU A 139 24.79 -17.53 17.53
C LEU A 139 25.90 -16.59 18.05
N ALA A 140 26.80 -16.13 17.18
CA ALA A 140 27.85 -15.17 17.56
C ALA A 140 27.24 -13.86 18.07
N ALA A 141 26.22 -13.37 17.37
CA ALA A 141 25.52 -12.16 17.76
C ALA A 141 24.82 -12.30 19.13
N MET A 142 24.12 -13.41 19.38
CA MET A 142 23.50 -13.68 20.68
C MET A 142 24.54 -13.84 21.80
N ARG A 143 25.70 -14.47 21.56
CA ARG A 143 26.80 -14.54 22.55
C ARG A 143 27.31 -13.16 22.94
N ALA A 144 27.52 -12.28 21.96
CA ALA A 144 27.94 -10.90 22.20
C ALA A 144 26.89 -10.10 23.01
N VAL A 145 25.63 -10.14 22.58
CA VAL A 145 24.52 -9.45 23.26
C VAL A 145 24.31 -9.98 24.67
N HIS A 146 24.39 -11.30 24.86
CA HIS A 146 24.32 -11.93 26.17
C HIS A 146 25.44 -11.46 27.10
N GLY A 147 26.67 -11.28 26.60
CA GLY A 147 27.79 -10.76 27.38
C GLY A 147 27.52 -9.40 28.04
N ARG A 148 26.73 -8.54 27.39
CA ARG A 148 26.35 -7.21 27.89
C ARG A 148 25.05 -7.21 28.68
N HIS A 149 24.04 -7.95 28.23
CA HIS A 149 22.66 -7.86 28.75
C HIS A 149 22.22 -9.05 29.61
N GLY A 150 23.03 -10.12 29.67
CA GLY A 150 22.66 -11.37 30.31
C GLY A 150 21.65 -12.16 29.46
N ARG A 151 20.84 -12.99 30.13
CA ARG A 151 19.89 -13.90 29.48
C ARG A 151 18.84 -13.15 28.66
N LEU A 152 18.60 -13.61 27.43
CA LEU A 152 17.82 -12.92 26.41
C LEU A 152 16.43 -13.55 26.20
N ALA A 153 15.46 -12.72 25.86
CA ALA A 153 14.31 -13.14 25.05
C ALA A 153 14.69 -13.10 23.57
N VAL A 154 14.02 -13.92 22.76
CA VAL A 154 14.28 -13.99 21.32
C VAL A 154 12.97 -13.95 20.55
N LEU A 155 12.88 -13.03 19.59
CA LEU A 155 11.87 -13.07 18.54
C LEU A 155 12.54 -13.54 17.25
N HIS A 156 12.18 -14.74 16.83
CA HIS A 156 12.74 -15.42 15.66
C HIS A 156 11.67 -15.52 14.56
N LEU A 157 11.88 -14.81 13.46
CA LEU A 157 11.00 -14.84 12.29
C LEU A 157 11.66 -15.70 11.21
N ASP A 158 11.11 -16.88 10.92
CA ASP A 158 11.73 -17.89 10.06
C ASP A 158 10.70 -18.93 9.57
N ALA A 159 10.94 -19.56 8.43
CA ALA A 159 10.24 -20.77 8.01
C ALA A 159 10.67 -22.04 8.77
N HIS A 160 11.85 -22.05 9.37
CA HIS A 160 12.53 -23.17 10.01
C HIS A 160 12.79 -22.88 11.50
N SER A 161 12.89 -23.94 12.31
CA SER A 161 13.08 -23.76 13.76
C SER A 161 14.53 -23.51 14.14
N ASP A 162 15.48 -23.92 13.31
CA ASP A 162 16.90 -23.76 13.56
C ASP A 162 17.39 -24.23 14.95
N THR A 163 16.72 -25.30 15.41
CA THR A 163 17.02 -26.04 16.63
C THR A 163 17.55 -27.46 16.37
N ASN A 164 18.07 -27.71 15.17
CA ASN A 164 18.61 -29.02 14.83
C ASN A 164 19.88 -29.33 15.64
N PRO A 165 20.17 -30.62 15.96
CA PRO A 165 21.49 -31.02 16.42
C PRO A 165 22.53 -30.81 15.31
N PRO A 166 23.83 -30.74 15.66
CA PRO A 166 24.91 -30.81 14.69
C PRO A 166 24.76 -32.01 13.75
N VAL A 167 24.85 -31.78 12.44
CA VAL A 167 24.82 -32.81 11.41
C VAL A 167 25.97 -32.67 10.42
N TYR A 168 26.25 -33.73 9.66
CA TYR A 168 27.29 -33.77 8.61
C TYR A 168 28.70 -33.35 9.07
N GLY A 169 28.97 -33.40 10.38
CA GLY A 169 30.25 -32.98 10.96
C GLY A 169 30.39 -31.47 11.17
N GLY A 170 29.34 -30.67 10.90
CA GLY A 170 29.32 -29.23 11.19
C GLY A 170 28.65 -28.94 12.53
N THR A 171 29.39 -28.28 13.44
CA THR A 171 28.87 -27.91 14.77
C THR A 171 27.95 -26.70 14.73
N TYR A 172 28.32 -25.66 13.98
CA TYR A 172 27.67 -24.34 14.02
C TYR A 172 26.97 -23.97 12.71
N HIS A 173 26.26 -24.90 12.07
CA HIS A 173 25.62 -24.62 10.77
C HIS A 173 24.30 -23.86 10.93
N HIS A 174 23.77 -23.33 9.83
CA HIS A 174 22.63 -22.41 9.84
C HIS A 174 21.38 -22.96 10.55
N GLY A 175 21.11 -24.27 10.50
CA GLY A 175 20.02 -24.89 11.28
C GLY A 175 20.26 -25.17 12.77
N THR A 176 21.35 -24.70 13.41
CA THR A 176 21.67 -24.93 14.84
C THR A 176 21.66 -23.73 15.82
N PRO A 177 21.60 -22.44 15.40
CA PRO A 177 21.94 -21.31 16.27
C PRO A 177 21.03 -21.22 17.50
N PHE A 178 19.73 -21.49 17.37
CA PHE A 178 18.81 -21.39 18.51
C PHE A 178 18.85 -22.61 19.43
N ARG A 179 19.28 -23.78 18.92
CA ARG A 179 19.63 -24.89 19.80
C ARG A 179 20.79 -24.50 20.71
N TRP A 180 21.87 -23.99 20.13
CA TRP A 180 23.04 -23.56 20.89
C TRP A 180 22.73 -22.41 21.84
N ALA A 181 21.92 -21.44 21.41
CA ALA A 181 21.51 -20.34 22.30
C ALA A 181 20.76 -20.83 23.55
N ILE A 182 19.97 -21.90 23.43
CA ILE A 182 19.29 -22.55 24.55
C ILE A 182 20.27 -23.37 25.39
N GLU A 183 21.09 -24.23 24.77
CA GLU A 183 22.02 -25.12 25.48
C GLU A 183 23.14 -24.35 26.21
N GLU A 184 23.60 -23.23 25.66
CA GLU A 184 24.56 -22.32 26.28
C GLU A 184 23.94 -21.37 27.31
N GLY A 185 22.61 -21.38 27.46
CA GLY A 185 21.90 -20.52 28.40
C GLY A 185 21.82 -19.04 28.01
N LEU A 186 22.11 -18.72 26.74
CA LEU A 186 22.03 -17.35 26.19
C LEU A 186 20.57 -16.88 26.13
N ALA A 187 19.69 -17.74 25.61
CA ALA A 187 18.26 -17.48 25.48
C ALA A 187 17.48 -18.16 26.62
N ALA A 188 16.46 -17.48 27.13
CA ALA A 188 15.47 -18.08 28.01
C ALA A 188 14.41 -18.79 27.17
N PRO A 189 14.34 -20.14 27.15
CA PRO A 189 13.47 -20.87 26.22
C PRO A 189 11.99 -20.48 26.31
N ASP A 190 11.50 -20.23 27.53
CA ASP A 190 10.14 -19.76 27.85
C ASP A 190 9.86 -18.30 27.46
N HIS A 191 10.89 -17.59 26.98
CA HIS A 191 10.82 -16.26 26.40
C HIS A 191 11.27 -16.22 24.92
N VAL A 192 11.36 -17.38 24.27
CA VAL A 192 11.62 -17.48 22.82
C VAL A 192 10.30 -17.65 22.07
N VAL A 193 10.06 -16.80 21.08
CA VAL A 193 8.98 -16.95 20.10
C VAL A 193 9.57 -17.22 18.74
N GLN A 194 9.16 -18.32 18.10
CA GLN A 194 9.45 -18.62 16.71
C GLN A 194 8.18 -18.47 15.89
N LEU A 195 8.21 -17.68 14.81
CA LEU A 195 7.02 -17.37 14.01
C LEU A 195 7.30 -17.57 12.52
N GLY A 196 6.39 -18.27 11.85
CA GLY A 196 6.46 -18.50 10.40
C GLY A 196 6.81 -19.95 10.05
N ILE A 197 7.03 -20.79 11.07
CA ILE A 197 7.45 -22.19 10.93
C ILE A 197 6.49 -22.97 10.03
N ARG A 198 7.03 -23.58 8.97
CA ARG A 198 6.27 -24.32 7.96
C ARG A 198 7.16 -25.30 7.18
N GLY A 199 6.63 -25.84 6.08
CA GLY A 199 7.36 -26.75 5.20
C GLY A 199 7.28 -28.21 5.64
N HIS A 200 8.13 -29.03 5.04
CA HIS A 200 8.17 -30.47 5.28
C HIS A 200 9.25 -30.81 6.29
N ASN A 201 8.86 -31.52 7.33
CA ASN A 201 9.81 -32.04 8.30
C ASN A 201 10.25 -33.45 7.94
N PRO A 202 11.53 -33.81 8.20
CA PRO A 202 12.01 -35.17 7.98
C PRO A 202 11.37 -36.18 8.96
N ARG A 203 10.71 -35.70 10.02
CA ARG A 203 9.94 -36.49 11.00
C ARG A 203 8.66 -35.73 11.41
N PRO A 204 7.59 -36.43 11.83
CA PRO A 204 6.34 -35.79 12.27
C PRO A 204 6.49 -34.82 13.46
N ASP A 205 7.59 -34.93 14.20
CA ASP A 205 7.84 -34.36 15.53
C ASP A 205 9.10 -33.47 15.58
N SER A 206 9.58 -32.95 14.44
CA SER A 206 10.85 -32.18 14.38
C SER A 206 10.91 -30.92 15.27
N LEU A 207 9.75 -30.44 15.76
CA LEU A 207 9.65 -29.29 16.66
C LEU A 207 9.71 -29.68 18.15
N ASP A 208 9.89 -30.96 18.47
CA ASP A 208 9.89 -31.49 19.84
C ASP A 208 10.99 -30.89 20.70
N TYR A 209 12.16 -30.62 20.13
CA TYR A 209 13.23 -29.97 20.88
C TYR A 209 12.79 -28.58 21.36
N ALA A 210 12.37 -27.72 20.44
CA ALA A 210 11.94 -26.36 20.76
C ALA A 210 10.76 -26.37 21.76
N ARG A 211 9.70 -27.11 21.45
CA ARG A 211 8.51 -27.20 22.30
C ARG A 211 8.80 -27.83 23.66
N GLY A 212 9.64 -28.86 23.71
CA GLY A 212 10.04 -29.55 24.93
C GLY A 212 10.87 -28.68 25.88
N HIS A 213 11.54 -27.65 25.37
CA HIS A 213 12.24 -26.66 26.18
C HIS A 213 11.39 -25.45 26.57
N GLY A 214 10.15 -25.34 26.05
CA GLY A 214 9.24 -24.24 26.36
C GLY A 214 9.21 -23.11 25.33
N VAL A 215 9.87 -23.28 24.18
CA VAL A 215 9.83 -22.31 23.07
C VAL A 215 8.42 -22.21 22.50
N ARG A 216 7.91 -20.99 22.36
CA ARG A 216 6.63 -20.75 21.72
C ARG A 216 6.77 -20.73 20.20
N VAL A 217 6.39 -21.84 19.57
CA VAL A 217 6.36 -21.96 18.10
C VAL A 217 4.98 -21.60 17.56
N ILE A 218 4.89 -20.54 16.76
CA ILE A 218 3.71 -20.11 15.99
C ILE A 218 3.97 -20.47 14.52
N THR A 219 3.26 -21.47 14.01
CA THR A 219 3.41 -21.88 12.60
C THR A 219 2.82 -20.85 11.66
N ALA A 220 3.24 -20.83 10.39
CA ALA A 220 2.62 -19.95 9.38
C ALA A 220 1.10 -20.20 9.27
N GLN A 221 0.68 -21.46 9.37
CA GLN A 221 -0.74 -21.83 9.39
C GLN A 221 -1.47 -21.26 10.61
N GLU A 222 -0.86 -21.31 11.80
CA GLU A 222 -1.44 -20.74 13.01
C GLU A 222 -1.56 -19.22 12.88
N PHE A 223 -0.49 -18.55 12.44
CA PHE A 223 -0.46 -17.12 12.17
C PHE A 223 -1.58 -16.72 11.19
N PHE A 224 -1.74 -17.47 10.10
CA PHE A 224 -2.79 -17.21 9.10
C PHE A 224 -4.21 -17.31 9.66
N THR A 225 -4.45 -18.01 10.76
CA THR A 225 -5.80 -18.12 11.36
C THR A 225 -6.10 -17.05 12.40
N ARG A 226 -5.12 -16.19 12.73
CA ARG A 226 -5.19 -15.23 13.83
C ARG A 226 -5.12 -13.78 13.34
N SER A 227 -5.60 -12.85 14.14
CA SER A 227 -5.37 -11.43 13.87
C SER A 227 -3.94 -11.04 14.27
N LEU A 228 -3.38 -10.03 13.61
CA LEU A 228 -2.06 -9.50 13.97
C LEU A 228 -2.03 -9.03 15.43
N ASP A 229 -3.09 -8.35 15.89
CA ASP A 229 -3.19 -7.86 17.28
C ASP A 229 -3.14 -9.01 18.30
N ASP A 230 -3.71 -10.18 17.99
CA ASP A 230 -3.64 -11.36 18.87
C ASP A 230 -2.22 -11.92 18.97
N VAL A 231 -1.54 -12.01 17.84
CA VAL A 231 -0.16 -12.51 17.76
C VAL A 231 0.79 -11.54 18.46
N VAL A 232 0.64 -10.24 18.22
CA VAL A 232 1.40 -9.17 18.89
C VAL A 232 1.21 -9.21 20.41
N ARG A 233 -0.02 -9.43 20.90
CA ARG A 233 -0.28 -9.58 22.34
C ARG A 233 0.42 -10.79 22.93
N GLU A 234 0.40 -11.93 22.24
CA GLU A 234 1.09 -13.13 22.69
C GLU A 234 2.61 -12.95 22.68
N ILE A 235 3.19 -12.37 21.63
CA ILE A 235 4.63 -12.05 21.56
C ILE A 235 5.04 -11.25 22.80
N ARG A 236 4.30 -10.19 23.15
CA ARG A 236 4.59 -9.40 24.36
C ARG A 236 4.50 -10.22 25.64
N SER A 237 3.51 -11.10 25.73
CA SER A 237 3.33 -11.96 26.91
C SER A 237 4.46 -12.94 27.09
N VAL A 238 4.97 -13.54 26.00
CA VAL A 238 6.05 -14.52 26.04
C VAL A 238 7.40 -13.83 26.24
N VAL A 239 7.69 -12.77 25.48
CA VAL A 239 8.94 -12.01 25.62
C VAL A 239 9.06 -11.39 27.03
N GLY A 240 7.97 -10.84 27.54
CA GLY A 240 7.94 -10.21 28.86
C GLY A 240 8.91 -9.04 28.96
N ASP A 241 9.68 -9.01 30.06
CA ASP A 241 10.56 -7.90 30.42
C ASP A 241 12.04 -8.11 30.13
N LEU A 242 12.41 -9.26 29.53
CA LEU A 242 13.81 -9.57 29.21
C LEU A 242 14.34 -8.70 28.06
N PRO A 243 15.67 -8.47 27.99
CA PRO A 243 16.31 -7.91 26.80
C PRO A 243 15.99 -8.76 25.57
N LEU A 244 15.49 -8.12 24.52
CA LEU A 244 15.02 -8.78 23.31
C LEU A 244 16.09 -8.73 22.22
N TYR A 245 16.52 -9.91 21.77
CA TYR A 245 17.20 -10.07 20.50
C TYR A 245 16.18 -10.42 19.40
N VAL A 246 16.24 -9.76 18.25
CA VAL A 246 15.35 -10.05 17.12
C VAL A 246 16.18 -10.57 15.96
N SER A 247 15.81 -11.74 15.47
CA SER A 247 16.44 -12.36 14.31
C SER A 247 15.40 -12.57 13.22
N VAL A 248 15.69 -12.07 12.02
CA VAL A 248 14.81 -12.17 10.86
C VAL A 248 15.53 -12.95 9.77
N ASP A 249 15.17 -14.23 9.63
CA ASP A 249 15.45 -14.97 8.41
C ASP A 249 14.52 -14.47 7.31
N ILE A 250 15.09 -14.07 6.17
CA ILE A 250 14.28 -13.55 5.06
C ILE A 250 13.31 -14.61 4.51
N ASP A 251 13.59 -15.89 4.70
CA ASP A 251 12.74 -16.98 4.26
C ASP A 251 11.44 -17.13 5.06
N VAL A 252 11.26 -16.35 6.14
CA VAL A 252 9.96 -16.20 6.80
C VAL A 252 8.89 -15.70 5.81
N ALA A 253 9.31 -14.86 4.86
CA ALA A 253 8.46 -14.37 3.79
C ALA A 253 8.21 -15.47 2.76
N ASP A 254 7.03 -15.43 2.13
CA ASP A 254 6.74 -16.32 1.01
C ASP A 254 7.74 -16.05 -0.15
N PRO A 255 8.20 -17.08 -0.88
CA PRO A 255 9.05 -16.90 -2.04
C PRO A 255 8.49 -15.97 -3.12
N ALA A 256 7.18 -15.69 -3.13
CA ALA A 256 6.59 -14.63 -3.94
C ALA A 256 7.13 -13.22 -3.62
N TYR A 257 7.61 -12.99 -2.39
CA TYR A 257 8.14 -11.73 -1.90
C TYR A 257 9.64 -11.78 -1.58
N ALA A 258 10.18 -12.96 -1.27
CA ALA A 258 11.59 -13.19 -0.98
C ALA A 258 12.13 -14.44 -1.73
N PRO A 259 12.18 -14.43 -3.07
CA PRO A 259 12.66 -15.58 -3.84
C PRO A 259 14.15 -15.88 -3.65
N GLY A 260 14.95 -14.87 -3.29
CA GLY A 260 16.39 -14.96 -3.13
C GLY A 260 16.78 -15.45 -1.74
N THR A 261 16.56 -16.73 -1.45
CA THR A 261 16.99 -17.36 -0.18
C THR A 261 17.54 -18.78 -0.40
N GLY A 262 18.27 -19.27 0.59
CA GLY A 262 18.91 -20.59 0.64
C GLY A 262 17.90 -21.72 0.51
N THR A 263 16.89 -21.72 1.36
CA THR A 263 15.91 -22.81 1.56
C THR A 263 14.47 -22.31 1.46
N PRO A 264 14.01 -21.86 0.27
CA PRO A 264 12.69 -21.23 0.14
C PRO A 264 11.55 -22.17 0.55
N ALA A 265 10.64 -21.68 1.40
CA ALA A 265 9.48 -22.42 1.88
C ALA A 265 8.17 -21.71 1.46
N PRO A 266 7.38 -22.25 0.51
CA PRO A 266 6.08 -21.69 0.14
C PRO A 266 5.04 -21.68 1.29
N GLY A 267 4.05 -20.80 1.20
CA GLY A 267 3.01 -20.62 2.21
C GLY A 267 3.45 -19.71 3.38
N GLY A 268 4.35 -18.77 3.09
CA GLY A 268 4.94 -17.85 4.06
C GLY A 268 4.14 -16.58 4.29
N LEU A 269 4.75 -15.66 5.04
CA LEU A 269 4.17 -14.34 5.28
C LEU A 269 4.33 -13.46 4.04
N SER A 270 3.36 -12.59 3.79
CA SER A 270 3.54 -11.50 2.83
C SER A 270 4.55 -10.46 3.35
N SER A 271 5.18 -9.70 2.45
CA SER A 271 6.07 -8.59 2.83
C SER A 271 5.39 -7.61 3.81
N ARG A 272 4.09 -7.35 3.62
CA ARG A 272 3.27 -6.52 4.51
C ARG A 272 3.14 -7.12 5.91
N GLU A 273 2.93 -8.43 6.03
CA GLU A 273 2.78 -9.10 7.32
C GLU A 273 4.10 -9.12 8.10
N VAL A 274 5.23 -9.36 7.41
CA VAL A 274 6.57 -9.27 8.01
C VAL A 274 6.80 -7.88 8.61
N LEU A 275 6.63 -6.82 7.81
CA LEU A 275 6.82 -5.44 8.28
C LEU A 275 5.84 -5.06 9.41
N ALA A 276 4.58 -5.48 9.32
CA ALA A 276 3.58 -5.18 10.35
C ALA A 276 3.87 -5.87 11.69
N LEU A 277 4.41 -7.09 11.67
CA LEU A 277 4.82 -7.82 12.88
C LEU A 277 5.93 -7.10 13.65
N LEU A 278 6.90 -6.50 12.95
CA LEU A 278 8.00 -5.78 13.58
C LEU A 278 7.54 -4.62 14.45
N SER A 279 6.32 -4.10 14.25
CA SER A 279 5.74 -3.03 15.09
C SER A 279 5.69 -3.33 16.59
N VAL A 280 5.70 -4.62 16.97
CA VAL A 280 5.74 -5.08 18.37
C VAL A 280 7.08 -4.79 19.05
N VAL A 281 8.17 -4.76 18.28
CA VAL A 281 9.53 -4.63 18.80
C VAL A 281 9.70 -3.30 19.56
N GLY A 282 9.08 -2.22 19.09
CA GLY A 282 9.14 -0.91 19.74
C GLY A 282 8.34 -0.79 21.03
N ASP A 283 7.57 -1.83 21.40
CA ASP A 283 6.88 -1.92 22.69
C ASP A 283 7.63 -2.84 23.68
N LEU A 284 8.81 -3.34 23.30
CA LEU A 284 9.66 -4.27 24.05
C LEU A 284 11.02 -3.61 24.36
N LYS A 285 12.02 -4.39 24.79
CA LYS A 285 13.38 -3.92 25.13
C LYS A 285 14.41 -4.45 24.12
N PRO A 286 14.37 -4.00 22.85
CA PRO A 286 15.30 -4.50 21.85
C PRO A 286 16.75 -4.09 22.17
N VAL A 287 17.69 -5.03 22.01
CA VAL A 287 19.12 -4.84 22.32
C VAL A 287 20.06 -5.27 21.20
N GLY A 288 19.54 -5.90 20.14
CA GLY A 288 20.33 -6.33 18.99
C GLY A 288 19.45 -6.97 17.93
N PHE A 289 19.91 -6.91 16.69
CA PHE A 289 19.16 -7.32 15.52
C PHE A 289 20.04 -8.03 14.50
N ASP A 290 19.48 -9.00 13.79
CA ASP A 290 20.05 -9.48 12.53
C ASP A 290 19.01 -9.72 11.43
N ILE A 291 19.48 -9.68 10.19
CA ILE A 291 18.74 -10.06 8.98
C ILE A 291 19.64 -10.99 8.17
N VAL A 292 19.20 -12.20 7.91
CA VAL A 292 20.05 -13.29 7.38
C VAL A 292 19.44 -13.97 6.16
N GLU A 293 20.22 -14.83 5.50
CA GLU A 293 19.80 -15.73 4.40
C GLU A 293 19.29 -15.05 3.12
N VAL A 294 19.66 -13.78 2.89
CA VAL A 294 19.43 -13.10 1.60
C VAL A 294 20.44 -13.59 0.56
N LEU A 295 19.96 -14.10 -0.57
CA LEU A 295 20.78 -14.59 -1.69
C LEU A 295 20.54 -13.73 -2.95
N PRO A 296 21.33 -12.66 -3.17
CA PRO A 296 21.13 -11.77 -4.32
C PRO A 296 21.26 -12.48 -5.68
N THR A 297 22.04 -13.56 -5.75
CA THR A 297 22.24 -14.34 -6.98
C THR A 297 21.01 -15.14 -7.41
N HIS A 298 20.04 -15.34 -6.51
CA HIS A 298 18.81 -16.09 -6.76
C HIS A 298 17.58 -15.18 -6.90
N ASP A 299 17.80 -13.87 -6.89
CA ASP A 299 16.77 -12.86 -7.11
C ASP A 299 17.31 -11.74 -8.01
N PRO A 300 17.25 -11.91 -9.34
CA PRO A 300 17.73 -10.91 -10.28
C PRO A 300 16.98 -9.57 -10.22
N ALA A 301 15.76 -9.55 -9.66
CA ALA A 301 14.95 -8.35 -9.52
C ALA A 301 15.30 -7.54 -8.26
N GLY A 302 16.09 -8.11 -7.33
CA GLY A 302 16.53 -7.45 -6.11
C GLY A 302 15.44 -7.27 -5.05
N ILE A 303 14.25 -7.83 -5.24
CA ILE A 303 13.08 -7.60 -4.36
C ILE A 303 13.29 -8.16 -2.94
N THR A 304 14.09 -9.20 -2.79
CA THR A 304 14.46 -9.84 -1.52
C THR A 304 15.41 -8.94 -0.74
N ALA A 305 16.42 -8.38 -1.41
CA ALA A 305 17.35 -7.44 -0.80
C ALA A 305 16.65 -6.11 -0.45
N LEU A 306 15.69 -5.67 -1.27
CA LEU A 306 14.83 -4.53 -0.97
C LEU A 306 13.96 -4.79 0.27
N LEU A 307 13.33 -5.96 0.38
CA LEU A 307 12.54 -6.34 1.56
C LEU A 307 13.43 -6.37 2.82
N ALA A 308 14.62 -6.98 2.74
CA ALA A 308 15.58 -6.98 3.82
C ALA A 308 16.02 -5.56 4.22
N ALA A 309 16.20 -4.65 3.26
CA ALA A 309 16.50 -3.25 3.54
C ALA A 309 15.37 -2.54 4.30
N GLU A 310 14.11 -2.77 3.92
CA GLU A 310 12.93 -2.24 4.62
C GLU A 310 12.77 -2.84 6.03
N VAL A 311 13.05 -4.14 6.20
CA VAL A 311 13.09 -4.79 7.52
C VAL A 311 14.14 -4.11 8.41
N GLY A 312 15.34 -3.86 7.90
CA GLY A 312 16.40 -3.16 8.64
C GLY A 312 15.99 -1.75 9.04
N ALA A 313 15.40 -0.99 8.11
CA ALA A 313 14.90 0.36 8.39
C ALA A 313 13.78 0.36 9.45
N GLU A 314 12.86 -0.60 9.36
CA GLU A 314 11.80 -0.79 10.36
C GLU A 314 12.39 -1.12 11.74
N LEU A 315 13.38 -2.01 11.84
CA LEU A 315 14.04 -2.36 13.10
C LEU A 315 14.73 -1.15 13.75
N LEU A 316 15.42 -0.30 12.98
CA LEU A 316 15.99 0.95 13.49
C LEU A 316 14.90 1.86 14.06
N TYR A 317 13.78 1.99 13.35
CA TYR A 317 12.65 2.78 13.84
C TYR A 317 12.04 2.21 15.13
N GLN A 318 11.89 0.88 15.20
CA GLN A 318 11.37 0.22 16.40
C GLN A 318 12.33 0.29 17.58
N TYR A 319 13.64 0.28 17.35
CA TYR A 319 14.65 0.53 18.39
C TYR A 319 14.50 1.93 19.01
N ALA A 320 14.34 2.97 18.18
CA ALA A 320 14.12 4.34 18.64
C ALA A 320 12.84 4.47 19.49
N ARG A 321 11.80 3.69 19.16
CA ARG A 321 10.56 3.59 19.97
C ARG A 321 10.79 2.89 21.30
N GLY A 322 11.44 1.72 21.29
CA GLY A 322 11.66 0.89 22.48
C GLY A 322 12.54 1.55 23.54
N THR A 323 13.52 2.36 23.12
CA THR A 323 14.42 3.11 24.03
C THR A 323 13.80 4.40 24.59
N GLY A 324 12.55 4.73 24.21
CA GLY A 324 11.86 5.92 24.71
C GLY A 324 12.34 7.23 24.08
N ARG A 325 13.27 7.19 23.12
CA ARG A 325 13.82 8.36 22.44
C ARG A 325 12.82 8.97 21.43
N ALA A 326 11.88 8.17 20.93
CA ALA A 326 10.75 8.62 20.11
C ALA A 326 9.60 9.31 20.87
N ARG A 327 9.62 9.31 22.23
CA ARG A 327 8.40 9.57 23.03
C ARG A 327 8.07 11.05 23.30
N ALA A 328 8.87 11.99 22.81
CA ALA A 328 8.53 13.41 22.83
C ALA A 328 8.20 13.87 21.40
N THR A 329 6.94 14.25 21.14
CA THR A 329 6.38 14.95 19.95
C THR A 329 5.60 14.17 18.88
N ALA A 330 5.51 12.84 18.90
CA ALA A 330 4.65 12.11 17.94
C ALA A 330 3.32 11.64 18.57
N PRO A 331 2.15 11.82 17.93
CA PRO A 331 0.99 10.99 18.22
C PRO A 331 1.40 9.54 17.94
N ALA A 332 1.00 8.60 18.80
CA ALA A 332 1.29 7.19 18.59
C ALA A 332 0.84 6.78 17.17
N PRO A 333 1.69 6.09 16.38
CA PRO A 333 1.29 5.65 15.05
C PRO A 333 0.00 4.85 15.20
N ALA A 334 -1.00 5.18 14.37
CA ALA A 334 -2.23 4.40 14.32
C ALA A 334 -1.81 2.98 13.95
N ARG A 335 -1.95 2.05 14.91
CA ARG A 335 -1.69 0.63 14.67
C ARG A 335 -2.42 0.24 13.39
N PRO A 336 -1.77 -0.37 12.39
CA PRO A 336 -2.50 -0.94 11.26
C PRO A 336 -3.43 -2.00 11.84
N ARG A 337 -4.70 -1.65 12.00
CA ARG A 337 -5.75 -2.59 12.38
C ARG A 337 -5.89 -3.54 11.20
N ILE A 338 -5.17 -4.66 11.26
CA ILE A 338 -5.46 -5.82 10.42
C ILE A 338 -6.71 -6.46 11.03
N THR A 339 -7.86 -5.82 10.83
CA THR A 339 -9.16 -6.43 11.11
C THR A 339 -9.47 -7.39 9.99
N ARG A 340 -9.08 -8.66 10.17
CA ARG A 340 -9.80 -9.75 9.52
C ARG A 340 -11.21 -9.71 10.08
N ARG A 341 -12.20 -9.41 9.23
CA ARG A 341 -13.58 -9.25 9.64
C ARG A 341 -14.16 -10.62 10.00
N ALA A 342 -14.04 -11.00 11.27
CA ALA A 342 -14.95 -11.95 11.87
C ALA A 342 -16.31 -11.25 11.97
N THR A 343 -17.32 -11.88 11.38
CA THR A 343 -18.72 -11.51 11.47
C THR A 343 -19.20 -11.57 12.92
N SER A 344 -19.59 -10.44 13.52
CA SER A 344 -20.68 -10.39 14.52
C SER A 344 -21.10 -8.94 14.79
N GLU A 345 -22.36 -8.82 15.19
CA GLU A 345 -23.27 -7.66 15.19
C GLU A 345 -22.99 -6.60 16.29
N GLY A 346 -23.50 -5.37 16.11
CA GLY A 346 -23.86 -4.47 17.23
C GLY A 346 -23.52 -2.96 17.14
N THR A 347 -24.47 -2.18 16.61
CA THR A 347 -24.97 -0.83 17.04
C THR A 347 -24.09 0.44 17.18
N ASP A 348 -24.38 1.39 16.28
CA ASP A 348 -24.62 2.86 16.37
C ASP A 348 -23.73 3.86 17.15
N MET A 349 -23.16 4.81 16.38
CA MET A 349 -23.29 6.26 16.59
C MET A 349 -23.21 6.99 15.23
N ILE A 350 -24.31 7.59 14.78
CA ILE A 350 -24.40 8.38 13.54
C ILE A 350 -23.81 9.77 13.80
N THR A 351 -22.59 10.01 13.33
CA THR A 351 -22.09 11.36 13.02
C THR A 351 -22.50 11.70 11.59
N THR A 352 -23.42 12.63 11.40
CA THR A 352 -23.91 13.07 10.09
C THR A 352 -22.77 13.69 9.28
N ARG A 353 -22.30 12.99 8.25
CA ARG A 353 -21.37 13.50 7.26
C ARG A 353 -22.15 14.32 6.23
N PRO A 354 -21.85 15.61 6.00
CA PRO A 354 -22.62 16.47 5.09
C PRO A 354 -22.60 16.00 3.62
N GLU A 355 -21.63 15.17 3.25
CA GLU A 355 -21.52 14.52 1.94
C GLU A 355 -22.40 13.26 1.77
N ILE A 356 -23.15 12.85 2.81
CA ILE A 356 -24.05 11.70 2.77
C ILE A 356 -25.51 12.16 2.92
N VAL A 357 -26.35 11.73 2.00
CA VAL A 357 -27.81 11.90 2.01
C VAL A 357 -28.46 10.54 2.26
N HIS A 358 -29.32 10.48 3.25
CA HIS A 358 -30.08 9.30 3.64
C HIS A 358 -31.47 9.35 3.00
N CYS A 359 -31.83 8.35 2.20
CA CYS A 359 -33.05 8.33 1.41
C CYS A 359 -34.07 7.27 1.89
N GLU A 360 -33.82 6.62 3.04
CA GLU A 360 -34.67 5.55 3.58
C GLU A 360 -36.11 6.00 3.79
N ASP A 361 -36.29 7.24 4.27
CA ASP A 361 -37.61 7.83 4.56
C ASP A 361 -38.38 8.22 3.28
N ASP A 362 -37.71 8.30 2.13
CA ASP A 362 -38.32 8.67 0.85
C ASP A 362 -38.76 7.47 0.01
N SER A 363 -38.53 6.25 0.51
CA SER A 363 -38.69 5.01 -0.24
C SER A 363 -40.03 4.92 -1.00
N ALA A 364 -41.15 5.24 -0.33
CA ALA A 364 -42.47 5.22 -0.95
C ALA A 364 -42.61 6.19 -2.12
N ARG A 365 -42.10 7.43 -1.95
CA ARG A 365 -42.16 8.45 -3.01
C ARG A 365 -41.24 8.11 -4.17
N LEU A 366 -40.04 7.59 -3.88
CA LEU A 366 -39.10 7.16 -4.92
C LEU A 366 -39.73 6.02 -5.74
N LEU A 367 -40.29 4.99 -5.11
CA LEU A 367 -40.96 3.89 -5.80
C LEU A 367 -42.11 4.36 -6.69
N GLU A 368 -42.93 5.30 -6.24
CA GLU A 368 -44.00 5.92 -7.05
C GLU A 368 -43.44 6.59 -8.32
N LEU A 369 -42.31 7.31 -8.21
CA LEU A 369 -41.66 7.94 -9.37
C LEU A 369 -41.10 6.90 -10.34
N ARG A 370 -40.53 5.80 -9.84
CA ARG A 370 -40.03 4.69 -10.68
C ARG A 370 -41.15 4.03 -11.48
N GLU A 371 -42.32 3.81 -10.90
CA GLU A 371 -43.46 3.19 -11.60
C GLU A 371 -43.95 4.04 -12.78
N ARG A 372 -43.75 5.35 -12.73
CA ARG A 372 -44.13 6.30 -13.77
C ARG A 372 -43.13 6.41 -14.92
N LEU A 373 -41.93 5.84 -14.78
CA LEU A 373 -40.95 5.78 -15.87
C LEU A 373 -41.33 4.70 -16.89
N PRO A 374 -40.91 4.85 -18.17
CA PRO A 374 -40.99 3.74 -19.12
C PRO A 374 -40.21 2.51 -18.62
N GLN A 375 -40.89 1.36 -18.56
CA GLN A 375 -40.36 0.14 -17.94
C GLN A 375 -39.34 -0.61 -18.83
N THR A 376 -39.10 -0.14 -20.04
CA THR A 376 -38.07 -0.69 -20.95
C THR A 376 -37.32 0.48 -21.59
N PRO A 377 -36.35 1.08 -20.87
CA PRO A 377 -35.77 2.38 -21.21
C PRO A 377 -35.17 2.44 -22.61
N ARG A 378 -34.49 1.35 -23.01
CA ARG A 378 -33.68 1.29 -24.23
C ARG A 378 -34.49 1.17 -25.51
N LEU A 379 -35.78 0.85 -25.43
CA LEU A 379 -36.68 0.85 -26.61
C LEU A 379 -36.89 2.26 -27.15
N ASP A 380 -37.02 3.24 -26.26
CA ASP A 380 -37.09 4.66 -26.60
C ASP A 380 -36.40 5.49 -25.52
N MET A 381 -35.08 5.63 -25.67
CA MET A 381 -34.26 6.40 -24.72
C MET A 381 -34.65 7.88 -24.69
N SER A 382 -35.18 8.40 -25.80
CA SER A 382 -35.59 9.81 -25.90
C SER A 382 -36.82 10.06 -25.02
N ASP A 383 -37.85 9.23 -25.14
CA ASP A 383 -39.05 9.29 -24.30
C ASP A 383 -38.74 9.00 -22.83
N PHE A 384 -37.89 8.00 -22.57
CA PHE A 384 -37.45 7.65 -21.22
C PHE A 384 -36.79 8.84 -20.52
N PHE A 385 -35.84 9.50 -21.17
CA PHE A 385 -35.19 10.66 -20.57
C PHE A 385 -36.12 11.88 -20.48
N ALA A 386 -37.02 12.10 -21.44
CA ALA A 386 -37.98 13.20 -21.37
C ALA A 386 -38.93 13.04 -20.18
N THR A 387 -39.41 11.81 -19.97
CA THR A 387 -40.21 11.45 -18.81
C THR A 387 -39.40 11.60 -17.52
N ALA A 388 -38.17 11.10 -17.48
CA ALA A 388 -37.31 11.23 -16.32
C ALA A 388 -36.99 12.69 -15.95
N GLY A 389 -36.76 13.57 -16.93
CA GLY A 389 -36.52 15.00 -16.69
C GLY A 389 -37.73 15.72 -16.11
N ALA A 390 -38.95 15.32 -16.50
CA ALA A 390 -40.17 15.85 -15.88
C ALA A 390 -40.33 15.33 -14.44
N LEU A 391 -40.08 14.03 -14.21
CA LEU A 391 -40.21 13.38 -12.90
C LEU A 391 -39.10 13.76 -11.92
N SER A 392 -37.92 14.16 -12.39
CA SER A 392 -36.82 14.57 -11.52
C SER A 392 -37.21 15.80 -10.68
N GLN A 393 -38.04 16.70 -11.24
CA GLN A 393 -38.58 17.86 -10.55
C GLN A 393 -39.54 17.50 -9.40
N GLU A 394 -39.95 16.24 -9.32
CA GLU A 394 -40.86 15.71 -8.30
C GLU A 394 -40.13 14.92 -7.21
N LEU A 395 -38.79 14.83 -7.25
CA LEU A 395 -37.97 14.24 -6.21
C LEU A 395 -38.17 14.99 -4.86
N PRO A 396 -37.98 14.30 -3.72
CA PRO A 396 -38.03 14.93 -2.40
C PRO A 396 -37.21 16.23 -2.33
N GLU A 397 -37.77 17.28 -1.73
CA GLU A 397 -37.15 18.62 -1.77
C GLU A 397 -35.75 18.64 -1.15
N HIS A 398 -35.54 17.95 -0.02
CA HIS A 398 -34.23 17.91 0.62
C HIS A 398 -33.16 17.23 -0.29
N LEU A 399 -33.56 16.20 -1.05
CA LEU A 399 -32.68 15.55 -2.02
C LEU A 399 -32.34 16.49 -3.18
N ARG A 400 -33.34 17.18 -3.74
CA ARG A 400 -33.12 18.18 -4.79
C ARG A 400 -32.25 19.33 -4.30
N ALA A 401 -32.45 19.80 -3.07
CA ALA A 401 -31.61 20.85 -2.46
C ALA A 401 -30.15 20.39 -2.35
N ALA A 402 -29.89 19.20 -1.82
CA ALA A 402 -28.53 18.65 -1.71
C ALA A 402 -27.84 18.51 -3.08
N LEU A 403 -28.56 18.04 -4.09
CA LEU A 403 -28.05 17.92 -5.47
C LEU A 403 -27.75 19.29 -6.09
N ARG A 404 -28.60 20.28 -5.87
CA ARG A 404 -28.40 21.65 -6.35
C ARG A 404 -27.21 22.33 -5.67
N ASP A 405 -27.06 22.15 -4.36
CA ASP A 405 -25.95 22.70 -3.59
C ASP A 405 -24.62 22.09 -4.03
N PHE A 406 -24.58 20.75 -4.16
CA PHE A 406 -23.42 20.03 -4.68
C PHE A 406 -23.13 20.43 -6.13
N ARG A 407 -24.16 20.59 -6.97
CA ARG A 407 -23.98 21.06 -8.35
C ARG A 407 -23.39 22.46 -8.39
N ALA A 408 -23.87 23.37 -7.56
CA ALA A 408 -23.47 24.78 -7.57
C ALA A 408 -22.00 24.95 -7.14
N THR A 409 -21.60 24.28 -6.06
CA THR A 409 -20.33 24.58 -5.37
C THR A 409 -19.42 23.38 -5.14
N GLY A 410 -19.89 22.16 -5.38
CA GLY A 410 -19.24 20.93 -4.93
C GLY A 410 -19.17 20.89 -3.40
N ASN A 411 -18.25 20.10 -2.85
CA ASN A 411 -17.88 20.13 -1.44
C ASN A 411 -16.38 19.82 -1.29
N GLU A 412 -15.87 19.80 -0.05
CA GLU A 412 -14.46 19.45 0.23
C GLU A 412 -14.14 17.99 -0.13
N ALA A 413 -15.07 17.08 0.10
CA ALA A 413 -14.91 15.65 -0.18
C ALA A 413 -14.81 15.34 -1.68
N GLY A 414 -15.38 16.21 -2.53
CA GLY A 414 -15.38 16.05 -3.97
C GLY A 414 -16.37 14.99 -4.49
N TYR A 415 -17.28 14.53 -3.63
CA TYR A 415 -18.36 13.60 -3.97
C TYR A 415 -19.62 13.86 -3.14
N LEU A 416 -20.75 13.34 -3.61
CA LEU A 416 -21.99 13.23 -2.85
C LEU A 416 -22.46 11.77 -2.88
N MET A 417 -22.82 11.21 -1.73
CA MET A 417 -23.29 9.84 -1.61
C MET A 417 -24.73 9.80 -1.13
N LEU A 418 -25.59 9.13 -1.89
CA LEU A 418 -26.95 8.82 -1.49
C LEU A 418 -27.00 7.38 -1.02
N THR A 419 -27.65 7.14 0.11
CA THR A 419 -27.79 5.81 0.72
C THR A 419 -29.26 5.50 0.98
N GLY A 420 -29.60 4.22 1.08
CA GLY A 420 -30.98 3.82 1.38
C GLY A 420 -31.95 3.94 0.20
N LEU A 421 -31.45 4.06 -1.04
CA LEU A 421 -32.33 4.07 -2.22
C LEU A 421 -32.99 2.69 -2.39
N PRO A 422 -34.29 2.61 -2.73
CA PRO A 422 -34.99 1.34 -2.82
C PRO A 422 -34.41 0.42 -3.89
N VAL A 423 -33.97 -0.77 -3.48
CA VAL A 423 -33.51 -1.83 -4.37
C VAL A 423 -33.94 -3.18 -3.80
N SER A 424 -34.39 -4.09 -4.66
CA SER A 424 -34.76 -5.46 -4.28
C SER A 424 -33.87 -6.45 -5.02
N ASP A 425 -33.26 -7.37 -4.28
CA ASP A 425 -32.49 -8.47 -4.86
C ASP A 425 -33.37 -9.43 -5.67
N GLU A 426 -34.66 -9.53 -5.37
CA GLU A 426 -35.60 -10.39 -6.10
C GLU A 426 -35.86 -9.91 -7.54
N GLU A 427 -35.61 -8.63 -7.82
CA GLU A 427 -35.81 -8.02 -9.14
C GLU A 427 -34.53 -8.07 -10.01
N LEU A 428 -33.37 -8.44 -9.45
CA LEU A 428 -32.11 -8.38 -10.17
C LEU A 428 -31.88 -9.66 -10.98
N PRO A 429 -31.64 -9.56 -12.30
CA PRO A 429 -31.17 -10.71 -13.08
C PRO A 429 -29.73 -11.10 -12.66
N GLU A 430 -29.22 -12.15 -13.33
CA GLU A 430 -27.79 -12.46 -13.28
C GLU A 430 -26.96 -11.24 -13.68
N THR A 431 -25.82 -11.08 -13.01
CA THR A 431 -24.83 -10.05 -13.31
C THR A 431 -24.42 -10.17 -14.79
N PRO A 432 -24.45 -9.07 -15.56
CA PRO A 432 -24.11 -9.11 -16.97
C PRO A 432 -22.70 -9.67 -17.22
N THR A 433 -22.53 -10.31 -18.38
CA THR A 433 -21.24 -10.85 -18.84
C THR A 433 -20.76 -10.21 -20.15
N SER A 434 -21.57 -9.30 -20.71
CA SER A 434 -21.27 -8.62 -21.98
C SER A 434 -21.86 -7.20 -22.02
N THR A 435 -21.33 -6.38 -22.93
CA THR A 435 -21.77 -5.01 -23.22
C THR A 435 -21.95 -4.88 -24.73
N PRO A 436 -22.93 -4.12 -25.25
CA PRO A 436 -23.95 -3.36 -24.52
C PRO A 436 -25.07 -4.22 -23.91
N ALA A 437 -25.82 -3.63 -22.99
CA ALA A 437 -27.02 -4.25 -22.43
C ALA A 437 -28.11 -4.46 -23.50
N PRO A 438 -28.93 -5.52 -23.41
CA PRO A 438 -30.05 -5.76 -24.33
C PRO A 438 -31.07 -4.62 -24.31
N VAL A 439 -31.66 -4.32 -25.47
CA VAL A 439 -32.64 -3.24 -25.65
C VAL A 439 -33.94 -3.53 -24.88
N GLU A 440 -34.29 -4.81 -24.79
CA GLU A 440 -35.46 -5.35 -24.12
C GLU A 440 -35.30 -5.48 -22.59
N ARG A 441 -34.12 -5.15 -22.03
CA ARG A 441 -33.89 -5.27 -20.58
C ARG A 441 -34.87 -4.36 -19.82
N PRO A 442 -35.68 -4.90 -18.88
CA PRO A 442 -36.55 -4.09 -18.04
C PRO A 442 -35.76 -3.07 -17.21
N LEU A 443 -36.41 -1.95 -16.88
CA LEU A 443 -35.84 -0.91 -16.02
C LEU A 443 -35.49 -1.48 -14.64
N LEU A 444 -34.22 -1.38 -14.26
CA LEU A 444 -33.78 -1.72 -12.91
C LEU A 444 -33.95 -0.51 -11.99
N SER A 445 -34.24 -0.76 -10.71
CA SER A 445 -34.45 0.31 -9.72
C SER A 445 -33.27 1.26 -9.61
N MET A 446 -32.03 0.72 -9.62
CA MET A 446 -30.83 1.55 -9.60
C MET A 446 -30.60 2.35 -10.90
N GLU A 447 -31.06 1.86 -12.07
CA GLU A 447 -31.04 2.64 -13.32
C GLU A 447 -32.05 3.81 -13.26
N ALA A 448 -33.21 3.59 -12.62
CA ALA A 448 -34.21 4.62 -12.41
C ALA A 448 -33.65 5.76 -11.53
N TRP A 449 -33.04 5.42 -10.39
CA TRP A 449 -32.43 6.40 -9.49
C TRP A 449 -31.28 7.14 -10.17
N LEU A 450 -30.40 6.39 -10.84
CA LEU A 450 -29.28 6.96 -11.60
C LEU A 450 -29.79 8.02 -12.59
N THR A 451 -30.87 7.72 -13.29
CA THR A 451 -31.45 8.63 -14.29
C THR A 451 -32.13 9.84 -13.65
N LEU A 452 -33.07 9.64 -12.71
CA LEU A 452 -33.82 10.73 -12.08
C LEU A 452 -32.89 11.72 -11.38
N ILE A 453 -31.91 11.21 -10.63
CA ILE A 453 -30.93 12.04 -9.91
C ILE A 453 -29.96 12.71 -10.90
N GLY A 454 -29.55 12.00 -11.95
CA GLY A 454 -28.69 12.57 -12.98
C GLY A 454 -29.35 13.73 -13.73
N MET A 455 -30.67 13.66 -13.95
CA MET A 455 -31.44 14.75 -14.57
C MET A 455 -31.50 16.02 -13.69
N GLU A 456 -31.52 15.90 -12.36
CA GLU A 456 -31.40 17.08 -11.49
C GLU A 456 -30.00 17.73 -11.58
N LEU A 457 -28.95 16.92 -11.81
CA LEU A 457 -27.59 17.41 -11.93
C LEU A 457 -27.30 18.03 -13.31
N GLY A 458 -27.87 17.50 -14.39
CA GLY A 458 -27.61 17.97 -15.74
C GLY A 458 -28.09 17.01 -16.82
N LEU A 459 -27.35 16.92 -17.93
CA LEU A 459 -27.70 16.10 -19.09
C LEU A 459 -26.91 14.78 -19.08
N PRO A 460 -27.59 13.62 -18.97
CA PRO A 460 -26.99 12.32 -19.26
C PRO A 460 -26.35 12.32 -20.65
N THR A 461 -25.10 11.86 -20.72
CA THR A 461 -24.30 11.88 -21.95
C THR A 461 -23.62 10.54 -22.19
N GLY A 462 -23.72 10.02 -23.41
CA GLY A 462 -22.93 8.89 -23.90
C GLY A 462 -21.75 9.36 -24.74
N TYR A 463 -20.78 8.48 -24.94
CA TYR A 463 -19.59 8.74 -25.76
C TYR A 463 -19.52 7.67 -26.84
N ARG A 464 -19.51 8.07 -28.11
CA ARG A 464 -19.71 7.21 -29.28
C ARG A 464 -18.80 5.97 -29.27
N GLU A 465 -17.54 6.18 -28.92
CA GLU A 465 -16.48 5.18 -28.95
C GLU A 465 -16.47 4.29 -27.69
N LEU A 466 -17.09 4.76 -26.59
CA LEU A 466 -17.09 4.07 -25.31
C LEU A 466 -18.36 3.24 -25.14
N ARG A 467 -18.22 1.95 -24.79
CA ARG A 467 -19.34 1.05 -24.47
C ARG A 467 -20.46 1.07 -25.53
N ALA A 468 -20.07 1.08 -26.81
CA ALA A 468 -20.97 1.17 -27.95
C ALA A 468 -21.90 2.39 -27.95
N GLY A 469 -21.46 3.52 -27.39
CA GLY A 469 -22.25 4.75 -27.35
C GLY A 469 -23.42 4.72 -26.36
N THR A 470 -23.46 3.76 -25.44
CA THR A 470 -24.57 3.63 -24.48
C THR A 470 -24.42 4.61 -23.31
N ILE A 471 -25.57 5.07 -22.79
CA ILE A 471 -25.62 6.06 -21.69
C ILE A 471 -25.72 5.36 -20.33
N LEU A 472 -26.56 4.33 -20.22
CA LEU A 472 -26.66 3.47 -19.04
C LEU A 472 -25.71 2.28 -19.21
N GLN A 473 -24.60 2.30 -18.47
CA GLN A 473 -23.49 1.36 -18.63
C GLN A 473 -23.39 0.43 -17.43
N ASP A 474 -23.37 -0.88 -17.67
CA ASP A 474 -23.07 -1.84 -16.60
C ASP A 474 -21.58 -1.86 -16.31
N VAL A 475 -21.23 -1.91 -15.02
CA VAL A 475 -19.87 -2.11 -14.53
C VAL A 475 -19.85 -3.40 -13.70
N TYR A 476 -19.17 -4.39 -14.25
CA TYR A 476 -19.04 -5.75 -13.70
C TYR A 476 -17.63 -6.28 -14.03
N PRO A 477 -17.12 -7.26 -13.26
CA PRO A 477 -15.81 -7.84 -13.55
C PRO A 477 -15.83 -8.69 -14.83
N SER A 478 -14.72 -8.71 -15.57
CA SER A 478 -14.54 -9.57 -16.76
C SER A 478 -13.21 -10.34 -16.70
N PRO A 479 -13.14 -11.63 -17.10
CA PRO A 479 -11.95 -12.48 -16.90
C PRO A 479 -10.66 -12.01 -17.59
N ASN A 480 -10.74 -11.13 -18.59
CA ASN A 480 -9.59 -10.61 -19.36
C ASN A 480 -9.62 -9.08 -19.47
N ALA A 481 -10.04 -8.41 -18.40
CA ALA A 481 -10.11 -6.96 -18.39
C ALA A 481 -8.73 -6.32 -18.58
N HIS A 482 -8.65 -5.34 -19.49
CA HIS A 482 -7.47 -4.47 -19.62
C HIS A 482 -7.25 -3.68 -18.32
N TYR A 483 -6.00 -3.42 -17.91
CA TYR A 483 -5.69 -2.82 -16.60
C TYR A 483 -6.31 -1.42 -16.36
N LEU A 484 -6.51 -0.63 -17.42
CA LEU A 484 -7.24 0.66 -17.37
C LEU A 484 -8.77 0.52 -17.37
N SER A 485 -9.31 -0.69 -17.55
CA SER A 485 -10.75 -0.90 -17.70
C SER A 485 -11.46 -0.95 -16.36
N SER A 486 -12.65 -0.35 -16.32
CA SER A 486 -13.65 -0.57 -15.26
C SER A 486 -13.99 -2.05 -14.99
N GLU A 487 -13.69 -2.96 -15.94
CA GLU A 487 -13.93 -4.41 -15.83
C GLU A 487 -12.86 -5.15 -15.02
N THR A 488 -11.77 -4.48 -14.65
CA THR A 488 -10.76 -5.04 -13.76
C THR A 488 -11.40 -5.50 -12.45
N SER A 489 -10.76 -6.45 -11.79
CA SER A 489 -11.24 -6.98 -10.51
C SER A 489 -10.08 -7.23 -9.55
N GLU A 490 -9.20 -8.17 -9.86
CA GLU A 490 -8.06 -8.55 -9.01
C GLU A 490 -6.91 -7.52 -9.02
N THR A 491 -6.94 -6.56 -9.94
CA THR A 491 -5.97 -5.46 -10.03
C THR A 491 -6.59 -4.16 -9.54
N LEU A 492 -5.74 -3.31 -8.93
CA LEU A 492 -6.11 -1.93 -8.60
C LEU A 492 -6.42 -1.19 -9.90
N LEU A 493 -7.59 -0.53 -9.93
CA LEU A 493 -7.85 0.51 -10.93
C LEU A 493 -7.29 1.81 -10.37
N GLU A 494 -6.22 2.31 -10.98
CA GLU A 494 -5.46 3.47 -10.51
C GLU A 494 -6.25 4.78 -10.56
N PHE A 495 -5.75 5.79 -9.83
CA PHE A 495 -6.41 7.09 -9.74
C PHE A 495 -6.45 7.82 -11.09
N HIS A 496 -7.66 8.18 -11.48
CA HIS A 496 -7.89 8.95 -12.69
C HIS A 496 -9.12 9.86 -12.57
N THR A 497 -9.07 10.91 -13.37
CA THR A 497 -10.18 11.78 -13.73
C THR A 497 -10.76 11.23 -15.04
N GLU A 498 -12.04 10.84 -15.03
CA GLU A 498 -12.65 10.16 -16.17
C GLU A 498 -12.60 11.05 -17.42
N MET A 499 -11.97 10.55 -18.49
CA MET A 499 -11.86 11.25 -19.78
C MET A 499 -11.26 12.66 -19.67
N ALA A 500 -10.26 12.85 -18.80
CA ALA A 500 -9.53 14.11 -18.64
C ALA A 500 -9.04 14.71 -19.98
N TYR A 501 -8.68 13.87 -20.94
CA TYR A 501 -8.21 14.22 -22.27
C TYR A 501 -9.31 14.60 -23.28
N HIS A 502 -10.59 14.45 -22.93
CA HIS A 502 -11.71 14.74 -23.82
C HIS A 502 -12.26 16.15 -23.61
N LYS A 503 -12.43 16.92 -24.69
CA LYS A 503 -13.07 18.25 -24.67
C LYS A 503 -14.48 18.25 -24.07
N HIS A 504 -15.21 17.15 -24.23
CA HIS A 504 -16.55 16.95 -23.67
C HIS A 504 -16.53 16.13 -22.39
N GLN A 505 -15.43 16.15 -21.63
CA GLN A 505 -15.31 15.49 -20.32
C GLN A 505 -16.55 15.73 -19.45
N PRO A 506 -17.11 14.68 -18.82
CA PRO A 506 -18.31 14.82 -18.03
C PRO A 506 -18.01 15.55 -16.73
N HIS A 507 -19.02 16.25 -16.21
CA HIS A 507 -18.91 16.97 -14.94
C HIS A 507 -19.06 16.02 -13.75
N TYR A 508 -19.94 15.02 -13.89
CA TYR A 508 -20.13 14.00 -12.88
C TYR A 508 -20.00 12.60 -13.47
N VAL A 509 -19.34 11.74 -12.71
CA VAL A 509 -19.42 10.29 -12.85
C VAL A 509 -20.35 9.77 -11.77
N MET A 510 -21.41 9.08 -12.16
CA MET A 510 -22.39 8.53 -11.23
C MET A 510 -22.31 7.01 -11.22
N LEU A 511 -22.24 6.41 -10.04
CA LEU A 511 -22.16 4.96 -9.83
C LEU A 511 -23.28 4.51 -8.89
N ALA A 512 -24.26 3.78 -9.41
CA ALA A 512 -25.37 3.23 -8.66
C ALA A 512 -25.17 1.73 -8.43
N CYS A 513 -25.17 1.27 -7.19
CA CYS A 513 -24.88 -0.12 -6.83
C CYS A 513 -26.16 -0.96 -6.75
N SER A 514 -26.28 -1.94 -7.66
CA SER A 514 -27.28 -3.01 -7.54
C SER A 514 -26.75 -4.17 -6.71
N ARG A 515 -25.49 -4.56 -6.92
CA ARG A 515 -24.84 -5.65 -6.19
C ARG A 515 -23.42 -5.27 -5.80
N ALA A 516 -23.05 -5.45 -4.53
CA ALA A 516 -21.66 -5.35 -4.08
C ALA A 516 -20.88 -6.62 -4.44
N ASP A 517 -19.55 -6.60 -4.32
CA ASP A 517 -18.78 -7.86 -4.38
C ASP A 517 -19.11 -8.74 -3.17
N HIS A 518 -18.98 -10.06 -3.33
CA HIS A 518 -19.42 -11.03 -2.31
C HIS A 518 -18.78 -10.83 -0.95
N GLU A 519 -17.55 -10.30 -0.91
CA GLU A 519 -16.78 -10.10 0.32
C GLU A 519 -16.86 -8.65 0.84
N GLY A 520 -17.47 -7.75 0.07
CA GLY A 520 -17.56 -6.32 0.38
C GLY A 520 -16.21 -5.62 0.43
N THR A 521 -15.21 -6.15 -0.27
CA THR A 521 -13.82 -5.70 -0.29
C THR A 521 -13.56 -4.61 -1.32
N ALA A 522 -14.38 -4.51 -2.39
CA ALA A 522 -14.20 -3.51 -3.43
C ALA A 522 -14.57 -2.11 -2.90
N ALA A 523 -13.55 -1.31 -2.59
CA ALA A 523 -13.70 0.10 -2.24
C ALA A 523 -13.51 0.98 -3.48
N THR A 524 -14.44 1.91 -3.70
CA THR A 524 -14.21 3.05 -4.59
C THR A 524 -13.40 4.08 -3.82
N LEU A 525 -12.22 4.42 -4.32
CA LEU A 525 -11.34 5.41 -3.70
C LEU A 525 -11.56 6.77 -4.37
N VAL A 526 -11.48 7.85 -3.60
CA VAL A 526 -11.57 9.23 -4.12
C VAL A 526 -10.49 10.13 -3.54
N GLY A 527 -9.87 10.95 -4.39
CA GLY A 527 -8.87 11.96 -4.04
C GLY A 527 -9.30 13.35 -4.54
N SER A 528 -9.77 14.19 -3.62
CA SER A 528 -10.24 15.57 -3.93
C SER A 528 -9.09 16.56 -3.96
N ILE A 529 -9.05 17.41 -4.99
CA ILE A 529 -8.06 18.48 -5.09
C ILE A 529 -8.20 19.51 -3.98
N ARG A 530 -9.41 19.73 -3.43
CA ARG A 530 -9.60 20.68 -2.32
C ARG A 530 -8.88 20.25 -1.05
N LYS A 531 -8.84 18.93 -0.80
CA LYS A 531 -8.07 18.34 0.31
C LYS A 531 -6.58 18.25 0.00
N ALA A 532 -6.21 17.95 -1.25
CA ALA A 532 -4.82 17.77 -1.65
C ALA A 532 -4.06 19.10 -1.82
N LEU A 533 -4.71 20.14 -2.36
CA LEU A 533 -4.08 21.42 -2.70
C LEU A 533 -3.34 22.06 -1.51
N PRO A 534 -3.88 22.14 -0.28
CA PRO A 534 -3.17 22.67 0.89
C PRO A 534 -1.83 21.98 1.19
N ARG A 535 -1.66 20.72 0.76
CA ARG A 535 -0.44 19.93 0.96
C ARG A 535 0.64 20.24 -0.08
N LEU A 536 0.29 20.88 -1.18
CA LEU A 536 1.22 21.25 -2.24
C LEU A 536 1.89 22.58 -1.93
N ASP A 537 3.20 22.65 -2.11
CA ASP A 537 3.93 23.90 -1.97
C ASP A 537 3.63 24.87 -3.13
N ARG A 538 4.04 26.13 -2.97
CA ARG A 538 3.76 27.18 -3.95
C ARG A 538 4.46 26.93 -5.30
N ALA A 539 5.64 26.31 -5.30
CA ALA A 539 6.41 26.06 -6.51
C ALA A 539 5.75 24.95 -7.34
N THR A 540 5.34 23.86 -6.69
CA THR A 540 4.61 22.74 -7.28
C THR A 540 3.27 23.18 -7.82
N ARG A 541 2.49 23.94 -7.06
CA ARG A 541 1.25 24.55 -7.59
C ARG A 541 1.53 25.38 -8.84
N ALA A 542 2.54 26.25 -8.80
CA ALA A 542 2.89 27.07 -9.96
C ALA A 542 3.29 26.23 -11.18
N GLU A 543 4.00 25.12 -10.98
CA GLU A 543 4.41 24.21 -12.05
C GLU A 543 3.21 23.45 -12.66
N LEU A 544 2.28 22.97 -11.83
CA LEU A 544 1.05 22.32 -12.29
C LEU A 544 0.13 23.23 -13.11
N TYR A 545 0.23 24.55 -12.89
CA TYR A 545 -0.45 25.59 -13.69
C TYR A 545 0.37 26.06 -14.92
N ARG A 546 1.67 25.73 -15.00
CA ARG A 546 2.60 26.43 -15.90
C ARG A 546 2.32 26.14 -17.37
N LYS A 547 2.16 24.87 -17.72
CA LYS A 547 1.91 24.44 -19.10
C LYS A 547 1.07 23.16 -19.11
N PRO A 548 0.26 22.96 -20.17
CA PRO A 548 -0.35 21.66 -20.42
C PRO A 548 0.70 20.54 -20.47
N MET A 549 0.33 19.38 -19.93
CA MET A 549 1.11 18.15 -19.95
C MET A 549 0.57 17.22 -21.04
N ARG A 550 1.46 16.38 -21.57
CA ARG A 550 1.05 15.33 -22.51
C ARG A 550 0.17 14.32 -21.79
N CYS A 551 -0.90 13.89 -22.43
CA CYS A 551 -1.79 12.85 -21.93
C CYS A 551 -2.15 11.88 -23.06
N HIS A 552 -2.01 10.59 -22.79
CA HIS A 552 -2.52 9.50 -23.61
C HIS A 552 -4.04 9.41 -23.49
N VAL A 553 -4.66 8.50 -24.25
CA VAL A 553 -6.10 8.24 -24.18
C VAL A 553 -6.41 6.79 -23.89
N ASP A 554 -7.56 6.53 -23.25
CA ASP A 554 -8.06 5.18 -23.07
C ASP A 554 -8.23 4.47 -24.41
N MET A 555 -8.08 3.15 -24.38
CA MET A 555 -8.17 2.30 -25.57
C MET A 555 -9.41 2.53 -26.42
N ALA A 556 -10.56 2.80 -25.80
CA ALA A 556 -11.82 3.03 -26.50
C ALA A 556 -11.72 4.20 -27.49
N PHE A 557 -10.92 5.22 -27.19
CA PHE A 557 -10.79 6.45 -27.98
C PHE A 557 -9.58 6.43 -28.94
N ARG A 558 -8.87 5.30 -29.03
CA ARG A 558 -7.76 5.15 -29.97
C ARG A 558 -8.29 4.80 -31.38
N PRO A 559 -7.87 5.51 -32.44
CA PRO A 559 -8.30 5.21 -33.82
C PRO A 559 -7.98 3.77 -34.29
N GLY A 560 -6.98 3.12 -33.66
CA GLY A 560 -6.61 1.73 -33.86
C GLY A 560 -5.72 1.21 -32.73
N LYS A 561 -5.50 -0.11 -32.67
CA LYS A 561 -4.73 -0.76 -31.58
C LYS A 561 -3.27 -0.31 -31.50
N ASP A 562 -2.68 0.09 -32.62
CA ASP A 562 -1.27 0.51 -32.72
C ASP A 562 -1.10 2.04 -32.67
N THR A 563 -2.18 2.80 -32.46
CA THR A 563 -2.15 4.27 -32.42
C THR A 563 -2.41 4.76 -31.01
N ASP A 564 -1.51 5.58 -30.48
CA ASP A 564 -1.63 6.20 -29.16
C ASP A 564 -1.50 7.73 -29.29
N PRO A 565 -2.61 8.44 -29.60
CA PRO A 565 -2.59 9.88 -29.78
C PRO A 565 -2.33 10.59 -28.45
N LEU A 566 -1.59 11.70 -28.52
CA LEU A 566 -1.20 12.49 -27.36
C LEU A 566 -1.87 13.86 -27.41
N TYR A 567 -2.58 14.20 -26.33
CA TYR A 567 -3.21 15.49 -26.14
C TYR A 567 -2.48 16.31 -25.09
N GLN A 568 -2.82 17.60 -25.01
CA GLN A 568 -2.24 18.52 -24.05
C GLN A 568 -3.31 18.91 -23.02
N ILE A 569 -3.14 18.50 -21.77
CA ILE A 569 -4.10 18.82 -20.70
C ILE A 569 -3.46 19.65 -19.60
N SER A 570 -4.15 20.68 -19.14
CA SER A 570 -3.76 21.44 -17.95
C SER A 570 -4.13 20.63 -16.71
N VAL A 571 -3.13 20.22 -15.92
CA VAL A 571 -3.36 19.40 -14.72
C VAL A 571 -4.14 20.17 -13.67
N LEU A 572 -3.75 21.43 -13.41
CA LEU A 572 -4.57 22.39 -12.67
C LEU A 572 -4.99 23.54 -13.58
N ASP A 573 -6.26 23.93 -13.47
CA ASP A 573 -6.83 25.05 -14.21
C ASP A 573 -7.81 25.86 -13.33
N GLY A 574 -8.25 27.02 -13.81
CA GLY A 574 -9.20 27.87 -13.10
C GLY A 574 -8.61 28.63 -11.90
N HIS A 575 -9.40 28.79 -10.84
CA HIS A 575 -9.04 29.63 -9.69
C HIS A 575 -7.92 29.01 -8.86
N ARG A 576 -6.90 29.81 -8.48
CA ARG A 576 -5.68 29.31 -7.80
C ARG A 576 -5.91 28.68 -6.42
N GLU A 577 -6.93 29.15 -5.70
CA GLU A 577 -7.31 28.61 -4.38
C GLU A 577 -8.46 27.59 -4.47
N ASP A 578 -9.03 27.39 -5.66
CA ASP A 578 -10.08 26.38 -5.87
C ASP A 578 -9.98 25.77 -7.30
N PRO A 579 -8.87 25.09 -7.64
CA PRO A 579 -8.59 24.60 -8.98
C PRO A 579 -9.58 23.56 -9.49
N LEU A 580 -9.70 23.49 -10.81
CA LEU A 580 -10.09 22.26 -11.49
C LEU A 580 -8.87 21.33 -11.59
N LEU A 581 -9.12 20.03 -11.61
CA LEU A 581 -8.14 18.96 -11.68
C LEU A 581 -8.39 18.09 -12.91
N ALA A 582 -7.33 17.83 -13.67
CA ALA A 582 -7.29 16.82 -14.71
C ALA A 582 -6.05 15.94 -14.48
N TYR A 583 -6.26 14.79 -13.83
CA TYR A 583 -5.19 13.88 -13.45
C TYR A 583 -5.50 12.46 -13.89
N ASP A 584 -4.53 11.79 -14.47
CA ASP A 584 -4.59 10.36 -14.74
C ASP A 584 -3.20 9.79 -14.47
N ARG A 585 -3.11 8.85 -13.53
CA ARG A 585 -1.83 8.30 -13.07
C ARG A 585 -1.08 7.55 -14.17
N GLU A 586 -1.80 6.91 -15.06
CA GLU A 586 -1.24 6.06 -16.12
C GLU A 586 -1.11 6.82 -17.44
N LEU A 587 -2.04 7.73 -17.73
CA LEU A 587 -2.10 8.41 -19.03
C LEU A 587 -1.30 9.73 -19.10
N LEU A 588 -1.03 10.40 -17.99
CA LEU A 588 -0.21 11.62 -18.00
C LEU A 588 1.28 11.30 -18.25
N ASP A 589 1.86 11.92 -19.28
CA ASP A 589 3.27 11.77 -19.70
C ASP A 589 4.05 13.09 -19.51
N PRO A 590 4.41 13.49 -18.28
CA PRO A 590 5.21 14.68 -18.04
C PRO A 590 6.62 14.54 -18.66
N VAL A 591 6.97 15.46 -19.56
CA VAL A 591 8.23 15.36 -20.34
C VAL A 591 9.45 15.87 -19.56
N ASP A 592 9.32 17.04 -18.92
CA ASP A 592 10.45 17.68 -18.23
C ASP A 592 10.48 17.36 -16.73
N LEU A 593 11.66 17.50 -16.13
CA LEU A 593 11.88 17.14 -14.73
C LEU A 593 11.02 17.96 -13.74
N PRO A 594 10.82 19.28 -13.92
CA PRO A 594 9.88 20.05 -13.11
C PRO A 594 8.46 19.48 -13.15
N ALA A 595 7.91 19.20 -14.34
CA ALA A 595 6.58 18.63 -14.48
C ALA A 595 6.47 17.24 -13.83
N LYS A 596 7.50 16.39 -13.98
CA LYS A 596 7.56 15.06 -13.34
C LYS A 596 7.50 15.16 -11.81
N ARG A 597 8.26 16.08 -11.22
CA ARG A 597 8.27 16.30 -9.77
C ARG A 597 6.93 16.85 -9.29
N ALA A 598 6.39 17.85 -9.98
CA ALA A 598 5.13 18.46 -9.60
C ALA A 598 3.96 17.47 -9.70
N LEU A 599 3.95 16.60 -10.72
CA LEU A 599 2.94 15.56 -10.86
C LEU A 599 3.09 14.46 -9.79
N ALA A 600 4.31 14.08 -9.43
CA ALA A 600 4.57 13.12 -8.34
C ALA A 600 4.08 13.68 -7.00
N GLU A 601 4.40 14.94 -6.68
CA GLU A 601 3.91 15.59 -5.45
C GLU A 601 2.38 15.74 -5.44
N LEU A 602 1.75 16.00 -6.59
CA LEU A 602 0.30 15.97 -6.72
C LEU A 602 -0.27 14.56 -6.46
N SER A 603 0.38 13.53 -7.00
CA SER A 603 0.00 12.13 -6.75
C SER A 603 0.05 11.81 -5.25
N ASP A 604 1.17 12.11 -4.59
CA ASP A 604 1.35 11.88 -3.15
C ASP A 604 0.31 12.66 -2.32
N ALA A 605 0.01 13.90 -2.72
CA ALA A 605 -0.99 14.72 -2.05
C ALA A 605 -2.41 14.17 -2.21
N LEU A 606 -2.76 13.60 -3.38
CA LEU A 606 -4.04 12.93 -3.63
C LEU A 606 -4.13 11.61 -2.85
N ASP A 607 -3.06 10.81 -2.83
CA ASP A 607 -3.00 9.56 -2.04
C ASP A 607 -3.18 9.85 -0.54
N ALA A 608 -2.52 10.87 -0.02
CA ALA A 608 -2.58 11.24 1.39
C ALA A 608 -3.93 11.81 1.86
N VAL A 609 -4.86 12.09 0.94
CA VAL A 609 -6.23 12.54 1.23
C VAL A 609 -7.29 11.57 0.73
N THR A 610 -6.86 10.38 0.31
CA THR A 610 -7.74 9.36 -0.24
C THR A 610 -8.74 8.86 0.80
N GLU A 611 -10.00 8.75 0.38
CA GLU A 611 -11.07 8.16 1.19
C GLU A 611 -11.65 6.92 0.51
N PRO A 612 -11.71 5.77 1.20
CA PRO A 612 -12.38 4.58 0.69
C PRO A 612 -13.89 4.65 0.92
N VAL A 613 -14.65 4.37 -0.13
CA VAL A 613 -16.11 4.31 -0.11
C VAL A 613 -16.58 2.93 -0.59
N HIS A 614 -17.21 2.17 0.31
CA HIS A 614 -17.79 0.87 -0.02
C HIS A 614 -19.23 1.04 -0.47
N LEU A 615 -19.46 0.84 -1.78
CA LEU A 615 -20.80 0.92 -2.36
C LEU A 615 -21.59 -0.34 -2.01
N LYS A 616 -22.74 -0.15 -1.36
CA LYS A 616 -23.70 -1.21 -1.03
C LYS A 616 -24.91 -1.13 -1.95
N PRO A 617 -25.69 -2.21 -2.12
CA PRO A 617 -26.98 -2.15 -2.80
C PRO A 617 -27.81 -0.96 -2.28
N GLY A 618 -28.38 -0.17 -3.19
CA GLY A 618 -29.15 1.03 -2.82
C GLY A 618 -28.30 2.27 -2.56
N SER A 619 -26.99 2.20 -2.82
CA SER A 619 -26.12 3.38 -2.79
C SER A 619 -25.96 3.97 -4.19
N LEU A 620 -25.97 5.29 -4.29
CA LEU A 620 -25.63 6.02 -5.51
C LEU A 620 -24.56 7.06 -5.18
N PHE A 621 -23.43 6.96 -5.87
CA PHE A 621 -22.23 7.75 -5.63
C PHE A 621 -21.99 8.71 -6.79
N ILE A 622 -21.84 10.00 -6.49
CA ILE A 622 -21.69 11.08 -7.47
C ILE A 622 -20.32 11.72 -7.26
N VAL A 623 -19.42 11.56 -8.23
CA VAL A 623 -18.07 12.14 -8.20
C VAL A 623 -18.07 13.46 -8.96
N ASP A 624 -17.55 14.54 -8.36
CA ASP A 624 -17.21 15.77 -9.10
C ASP A 624 -15.94 15.53 -9.92
N ASN A 625 -16.12 15.16 -11.18
CA ASN A 625 -15.05 14.70 -12.05
C ASN A 625 -14.05 15.82 -12.43
N TYR A 626 -14.39 17.09 -12.19
CA TYR A 626 -13.46 18.21 -12.41
C TYR A 626 -12.63 18.55 -11.19
N ARG A 627 -12.86 17.90 -10.04
CA ARG A 627 -12.14 18.20 -8.78
C ARG A 627 -11.65 16.96 -8.06
N THR A 628 -12.05 15.79 -8.52
CA THR A 628 -11.83 14.53 -7.81
C THR A 628 -11.34 13.48 -8.77
N THR A 629 -10.26 12.81 -8.36
CA THR A 629 -9.82 11.57 -8.99
C THR A 629 -10.48 10.41 -8.28
N HIS A 630 -10.68 9.30 -8.99
CA HIS A 630 -11.24 8.10 -8.41
C HIS A 630 -10.49 6.85 -8.86
N ALA A 631 -10.55 5.81 -8.03
CA ALA A 631 -9.88 4.53 -8.20
C ALA A 631 -10.76 3.42 -7.62
N ARG A 632 -10.36 2.16 -7.78
CA ARG A 632 -11.05 1.02 -7.14
C ARG A 632 -10.06 -0.04 -6.71
N THR A 633 -10.15 -0.45 -5.44
CA THR A 633 -9.32 -1.53 -4.90
C THR A 633 -9.60 -2.88 -5.58
N PRO A 634 -8.63 -3.82 -5.49
CA PRO A 634 -8.86 -5.20 -5.89
C PRO A 634 -10.04 -5.86 -5.17
N PHE A 635 -10.72 -6.78 -5.87
CA PHE A 635 -11.69 -7.73 -5.32
C PHE A 635 -11.69 -9.00 -6.18
N THR A 636 -12.09 -10.14 -5.61
CA THR A 636 -12.09 -11.43 -6.31
C THR A 636 -13.50 -11.79 -6.80
N PRO A 637 -13.74 -11.85 -8.12
CA PRO A 637 -15.01 -12.33 -8.67
C PRO A 637 -15.18 -13.83 -8.45
N ARG A 638 -16.44 -14.29 -8.36
CA ARG A 638 -16.79 -15.71 -8.25
C ARG A 638 -17.28 -16.30 -9.57
N TRP A 639 -17.65 -15.46 -10.54
CA TRP A 639 -18.19 -15.89 -11.84
C TRP A 639 -19.47 -16.74 -11.69
N ASP A 640 -20.26 -16.47 -10.65
CA ASP A 640 -21.44 -17.24 -10.24
C ASP A 640 -22.76 -16.58 -10.65
N GLY A 641 -22.69 -15.56 -11.52
CA GLY A 641 -23.83 -14.73 -11.90
C GLY A 641 -24.22 -13.71 -10.84
N LYS A 642 -23.53 -13.64 -9.69
CA LYS A 642 -23.81 -12.72 -8.58
C LYS A 642 -22.62 -11.84 -8.21
N ASP A 643 -21.71 -11.63 -9.15
CA ASP A 643 -20.60 -10.70 -9.00
C ASP A 643 -21.07 -9.25 -8.80
N ARG A 644 -20.11 -8.39 -8.41
CA ARG A 644 -20.32 -6.95 -8.24
C ARG A 644 -20.93 -6.35 -9.49
N TRP A 645 -22.01 -5.60 -9.32
CA TRP A 645 -22.76 -4.96 -10.41
C TRP A 645 -23.15 -3.53 -10.04
N LEU A 646 -22.50 -2.58 -10.72
CA LEU A 646 -22.87 -1.17 -10.69
C LEU A 646 -23.44 -0.72 -12.03
N HIS A 647 -24.20 0.37 -11.99
CA HIS A 647 -24.68 1.11 -13.15
C HIS A 647 -23.97 2.46 -13.18
N ARG A 648 -23.34 2.78 -14.30
CA ARG A 648 -22.62 4.03 -14.51
C ARG A 648 -23.35 4.90 -15.52
N MET A 649 -23.37 6.20 -15.22
CA MET A 649 -23.85 7.24 -16.14
C MET A 649 -22.99 8.48 -15.98
N TYR A 650 -22.75 9.17 -17.09
CA TYR A 650 -22.04 10.44 -17.10
C TYR A 650 -23.01 11.59 -17.28
N VAL A 651 -22.77 12.68 -16.56
CA VAL A 651 -23.60 13.87 -16.62
C VAL A 651 -22.76 15.09 -16.99
N ARG A 652 -23.23 15.87 -17.96
CA ARG A 652 -22.68 17.19 -18.29
C ARG A 652 -23.64 18.29 -17.81
N VAL A 653 -23.09 19.39 -17.29
CA VAL A 653 -23.87 20.53 -16.80
C VAL A 653 -23.96 21.60 -17.89
N PRO A 654 -25.15 21.90 -18.45
CA PRO A 654 -25.32 22.84 -19.58
C PRO A 654 -24.63 24.18 -19.41
N GLU A 655 -24.73 24.79 -18.23
CA GLU A 655 -24.18 26.13 -17.94
C GLU A 655 -22.65 26.14 -17.91
N ARG A 656 -22.02 24.97 -17.88
CA ARG A 656 -20.57 24.77 -17.87
C ARG A 656 -20.05 24.19 -19.19
N MET A 657 -20.92 23.94 -20.17
CA MET A 657 -20.51 23.45 -21.48
C MET A 657 -20.07 24.59 -22.39
N THR A 658 -19.06 24.33 -23.22
CA THR A 658 -18.64 25.26 -24.29
C THR A 658 -19.45 25.10 -25.58
N ASP A 659 -20.25 24.04 -25.69
CA ASP A 659 -21.09 23.75 -26.85
C ASP A 659 -22.57 23.99 -26.50
N SER A 660 -23.19 24.94 -27.20
CA SER A 660 -24.57 25.36 -26.98
C SER A 660 -25.62 24.44 -27.62
N THR A 661 -25.20 23.36 -28.29
CA THR A 661 -26.10 22.45 -29.03
C THR A 661 -26.46 21.16 -28.28
N ALA A 662 -25.96 20.96 -27.06
CA ALA A 662 -26.17 19.74 -26.30
C ALA A 662 -27.65 19.52 -25.94
N GLN A 663 -28.15 18.32 -26.22
CA GLN A 663 -29.47 17.83 -25.88
C GLN A 663 -29.39 16.69 -24.84
N MET A 664 -30.53 16.41 -24.25
CA MET A 664 -30.69 15.34 -23.28
C MET A 664 -30.61 13.98 -23.97
N GLY A 665 -29.76 13.08 -23.46
CA GLY A 665 -29.54 11.77 -24.08
C GLY A 665 -28.55 11.79 -25.25
N ASP A 666 -27.77 12.86 -25.38
CA ASP A 666 -26.77 12.97 -26.43
C ASP A 666 -25.67 11.91 -26.32
N VAL A 667 -25.24 11.42 -27.48
CA VAL A 667 -24.03 10.63 -27.63
C VAL A 667 -23.03 11.45 -28.43
N VAL A 668 -21.98 11.92 -27.78
CA VAL A 668 -20.97 12.79 -28.41
C VAL A 668 -19.82 11.98 -28.98
N ASP A 669 -19.22 12.49 -30.05
CA ASP A 669 -18.04 11.90 -30.66
C ASP A 669 -16.76 12.39 -29.95
N PHE A 670 -15.69 11.61 -30.07
CA PHE A 670 -14.42 11.95 -29.46
C PHE A 670 -13.81 13.23 -30.05
N VAL A 671 -13.51 14.16 -29.16
CA VAL A 671 -12.76 15.39 -29.46
C VAL A 671 -11.75 15.57 -28.35
N GLY A 672 -10.47 15.40 -28.65
CA GLY A 672 -9.40 15.63 -27.68
C GLY A 672 -9.26 17.11 -27.31
N ARG A 673 -8.71 17.35 -26.12
CA ARG A 673 -8.46 18.71 -25.59
C ARG A 673 -7.37 19.46 -26.34
#